data_AF-A0A9X5N0I6-F1
#
_entry.id   AF-A0A9X5N0I6-F1
#
_cell.length_a   1.000
_cell.length_b   1.000
_cell.length_c   1.000
_cell.angle_alpha   90.00
_cell.angle_beta   90.00
_cell.angle_gamma   90.00
#
_symmetry.space_group_name_H-M   'P 1'
#
loop_
_entity.id
_entity.type
_entity.pdbx_description
1 polymer ?
#
loop_
_entity_poly.entity_id
_entity_poly.type
_entity_poly.pdbx_seq_one_letter_code
_entity_poly.pdbx_strand_id
1 'polypeptide(L)'
;MKQLTGAQIRQMFLDFFQEKGHAVEPSASLVPHEDPSLLWINSGVATLKKYFDGRVIPQNPRITNAQKSIRTNDIENVGKTARHHTFFEMLGNFSIGDYFKEEAITWAWEFLTSDKWIGFDKELLSVTIHPEDEEAFTIWNEKMGVPKERIIRLEENFWDIGEGPSGPNTEIFYDRGEAYGNDFSDPELYPGGENERYLEVWNLVFSQFNHNPDGSYTPLPKKNIDTGMGLERMTSIVQDVPTNFDTDLFMPMIGATETISGEKYRNGDLEKDMAFKVIADHIRTVTFAVGDGALPSNEGRGYVLRRLLRRAVRYSKKLNINRPFMFELVPVVGEVMKDFYPEVLEKKDFIAKVVKNEEERFHETLHDGEAILAEVIAKAKEEKTTVISGVDAFRLYDTYGFPIELTEEYAEEAGMTVDHEGFENEMEKQRERARAARQDVDSMQVQGGVLGEIKVASEFVGYGTVATESNVVALVKNGEYTDSLQAGEEGQLILDVTPFYAESGGQIADRGYLLADGVKVLVKDVQKAPNGQNLHKVVVEEGTLTKDAAVKAIIDTKNRSSVVKNHTATHLLHQALKDVLGTHVNQAGSLVTSERLRFDFSHFGQVQADELEKIERMVNEKIWESIDVEISQKAIEEAKEMGAMALFGEKYGDVVRVVQVGDYSLELCGGCHVENTASIGIFKIVAESGIGAGTRRIEAVTGKSAYELMNDQVGLLKEAAGKMKTNPKDILTRVDGLFAEVKQLQKENESLAAKLSNIEAGNLTDSVMTVDGVNVLAAKVNVADMNNLRTMMDDLKNKLESAVVVLASVNDDKVNILAGVTKDLISQGYHAGKLVKEVASRCGGGGGGRPDMAQAGGKNPAQVEEALAFVQEYVKSVSK
;
A
#
# COMPACT_ATOMS: atom_id res chain seq x y z
N MET A 1 36.91 -26.33 16.30
CA MET A 1 35.66 -26.37 15.52
C MET A 1 35.98 -26.05 14.06
N LYS A 2 35.27 -26.65 13.10
CA LYS A 2 35.45 -26.30 11.67
C LYS A 2 34.96 -24.86 11.46
N GLN A 3 35.71 -24.06 10.71
CA GLN A 3 35.28 -22.71 10.33
C GLN A 3 34.50 -22.80 9.02
N LEU A 4 33.16 -22.74 9.13
CA LEU A 4 32.24 -22.93 7.99
C LEU A 4 31.42 -21.65 7.77
N THR A 5 31.14 -21.35 6.51
CA THR A 5 30.20 -20.30 6.12
C THR A 5 28.75 -20.77 6.32
N GLY A 6 27.80 -19.83 6.42
CA GLY A 6 26.38 -20.19 6.50
C GLY A 6 25.93 -21.02 5.29
N ALA A 7 26.43 -20.72 4.10
CA ALA A 7 26.17 -21.51 2.89
C ALA A 7 26.70 -22.96 2.99
N GLN A 8 27.89 -23.15 3.56
CA GLN A 8 28.45 -24.49 3.79
C GLN A 8 27.65 -25.28 4.82
N ILE A 9 27.22 -24.64 5.92
CA ILE A 9 26.40 -25.28 6.94
C ILE A 9 25.05 -25.74 6.34
N ARG A 10 24.40 -24.88 5.55
CA ARG A 10 23.17 -25.22 4.82
C ARG A 10 23.38 -26.44 3.93
N GLN A 11 24.40 -26.42 3.06
CA GLN A 11 24.65 -27.52 2.13
C GLN A 11 24.98 -28.82 2.88
N MET A 12 25.78 -28.76 3.93
CA MET A 12 26.12 -29.93 4.74
C MET A 12 24.89 -30.57 5.39
N PHE A 13 23.92 -29.77 5.85
CA PHE A 13 22.66 -30.28 6.38
C PHE A 13 21.86 -31.04 5.32
N LEU A 14 21.71 -30.45 4.14
CA LEU A 14 20.97 -31.07 3.03
C LEU A 14 21.65 -32.36 2.55
N ASP A 15 22.97 -32.34 2.41
CA ASP A 15 23.77 -33.52 2.03
C ASP A 15 23.65 -34.64 3.06
N PHE A 16 23.67 -34.30 4.36
CA PHE A 16 23.51 -35.27 5.45
C PHE A 16 22.17 -36.00 5.36
N PHE A 17 21.06 -35.27 5.23
CA PHE A 17 19.74 -35.92 5.14
C PHE A 17 19.50 -36.60 3.79
N GLN A 18 20.13 -36.12 2.72
CA GLN A 18 20.15 -36.84 1.45
C GLN A 18 20.84 -38.22 1.60
N GLU A 19 21.94 -38.32 2.36
CA GLU A 19 22.58 -39.61 2.69
C GLU A 19 21.66 -40.54 3.52
N LYS A 20 20.67 -40.01 4.24
CA LYS A 20 19.65 -40.78 4.97
C LYS A 20 18.39 -41.12 4.14
N GLY A 21 18.39 -40.74 2.86
CA GLY A 21 17.31 -41.05 1.91
C GLY A 21 16.20 -40.00 1.84
N HIS A 22 16.42 -38.80 2.37
CA HIS A 22 15.46 -37.70 2.23
C HIS A 22 15.53 -37.08 0.84
N ALA A 23 14.37 -36.72 0.30
CA ALA A 23 14.28 -35.86 -0.87
C ALA A 23 14.55 -34.41 -0.46
N VAL A 24 15.49 -33.75 -1.15
CA VAL A 24 15.76 -32.32 -0.96
C VAL A 24 14.71 -31.53 -1.73
N GLU A 25 13.83 -30.82 -1.02
CA GLU A 25 12.86 -29.92 -1.63
C GLU A 25 13.38 -28.47 -1.66
N PRO A 26 13.10 -27.70 -2.73
CA PRO A 26 13.45 -26.29 -2.78
C PRO A 26 12.65 -25.49 -1.75
N SER A 27 13.18 -24.33 -1.37
CA SER A 27 12.48 -23.39 -0.50
C SER A 27 11.19 -22.89 -1.16
N ALA A 28 10.07 -22.94 -0.44
CA ALA A 28 8.81 -22.36 -0.91
C ALA A 28 8.84 -20.83 -0.80
N SER A 29 8.00 -20.16 -1.60
CA SER A 29 7.75 -18.71 -1.51
C SER A 29 7.37 -18.28 -0.09
N LEU A 30 7.88 -17.13 0.37
CA LEU A 30 7.46 -16.49 1.62
C LEU A 30 5.98 -16.11 1.61
N VAL A 31 5.42 -15.82 0.43
CA VAL A 31 4.00 -15.58 0.22
C VAL A 31 3.29 -16.93 0.15
N PRO A 32 2.46 -17.29 1.16
CA PRO A 32 1.73 -18.56 1.17
C PRO A 32 0.82 -18.71 -0.04
N HIS A 33 0.79 -19.90 -0.61
CA HIS A 33 -0.13 -20.30 -1.67
C HIS A 33 -1.26 -21.13 -1.07
N GLU A 34 -2.52 -20.77 -1.32
CA GLU A 34 -3.72 -21.50 -0.86
C GLU A 34 -3.89 -21.67 0.66
N ASP A 35 -3.17 -20.87 1.48
CA ASP A 35 -3.34 -20.85 2.93
C ASP A 35 -3.74 -19.44 3.41
N PRO A 36 -5.06 -19.14 3.53
CA PRO A 36 -5.53 -17.85 4.00
C PRO A 36 -5.28 -17.62 5.50
N SER A 37 -4.87 -18.65 6.25
CA SER A 37 -4.64 -18.52 7.70
C SER A 37 -3.27 -17.93 8.03
N LEU A 38 -2.34 -17.87 7.07
CA LEU A 38 -0.98 -17.38 7.28
C LEU A 38 -0.72 -16.07 6.54
N LEU A 39 -0.14 -15.09 7.25
CA LEU A 39 0.37 -13.88 6.61
C LEU A 39 1.69 -14.15 5.90
N TRP A 40 2.63 -14.86 6.52
CA TRP A 40 3.89 -15.26 5.91
C TRP A 40 4.15 -16.74 6.19
N ILE A 41 4.91 -17.41 5.32
CA ILE A 41 5.52 -18.68 5.70
C ILE A 41 6.51 -18.40 6.83
N ASN A 42 6.25 -18.98 8.00
CA ASN A 42 6.97 -18.70 9.25
C ASN A 42 7.79 -19.89 9.77
N SER A 43 7.70 -21.04 9.08
CA SER A 43 8.32 -22.31 9.45
C SER A 43 8.41 -23.25 8.24
N GLY A 44 9.27 -24.27 8.35
CA GLY A 44 9.38 -25.34 7.35
C GLY A 44 8.07 -26.12 7.17
N VAL A 45 7.47 -26.57 8.27
CA VAL A 45 6.25 -27.39 8.27
C VAL A 45 5.03 -26.69 7.67
N ALA A 46 4.95 -25.35 7.73
CA ALA A 46 3.85 -24.59 7.14
C ALA A 46 3.68 -24.88 5.64
N THR A 47 4.77 -25.20 4.94
CA THR A 47 4.78 -25.54 3.51
C THR A 47 4.35 -26.98 3.24
N LEU A 48 4.40 -27.83 4.26
CA LEU A 48 4.17 -29.27 4.19
C LEU A 48 2.85 -29.71 4.82
N LYS A 49 2.02 -28.78 5.32
CA LYS A 49 0.72 -29.07 5.98
C LYS A 49 -0.12 -30.11 5.22
N LYS A 50 -0.20 -29.96 3.89
CA LYS A 50 -0.95 -30.87 2.98
C LYS A 50 -0.52 -32.35 3.05
N TYR A 51 0.72 -32.62 3.47
CA TYR A 51 1.25 -33.97 3.65
C TYR A 51 0.95 -34.49 5.06
N PHE A 52 1.08 -33.63 6.07
CA PHE A 52 0.84 -33.99 7.47
C PHE A 52 -0.66 -34.20 7.78
N ASP A 53 -1.55 -33.45 7.13
CA ASP A 53 -3.01 -33.61 7.26
C ASP A 53 -3.58 -34.73 6.36
N GLY A 54 -2.75 -35.31 5.50
CA GLY A 54 -3.09 -36.43 4.62
C GLY A 54 -3.89 -36.05 3.37
N ARG A 55 -4.05 -34.76 3.05
CA ARG A 55 -4.70 -34.31 1.79
C ARG A 55 -3.92 -34.76 0.56
N VAL A 56 -2.60 -34.83 0.67
CA VAL A 56 -1.67 -35.26 -0.37
C VAL A 56 -0.71 -36.28 0.22
N ILE A 57 -0.42 -37.35 -0.51
CA ILE A 57 0.60 -38.33 -0.12
C ILE A 57 1.91 -37.97 -0.85
N PRO A 58 3.02 -37.71 -0.13
CA PRO A 58 4.28 -37.37 -0.78
C PRO A 58 4.88 -38.57 -1.51
N GLN A 59 5.60 -38.32 -2.61
CA GLN A 59 6.28 -39.38 -3.36
C GLN A 59 7.40 -40.05 -2.54
N ASN A 60 8.14 -39.24 -1.77
CA ASN A 60 9.08 -39.71 -0.75
C ASN A 60 8.56 -39.25 0.62
N PRO A 61 8.27 -40.17 1.56
CA PRO A 61 7.82 -39.79 2.91
C PRO A 61 8.93 -39.11 3.75
N ARG A 62 10.18 -39.09 3.28
CA ARG A 62 11.31 -38.39 3.91
C ARG A 62 11.67 -37.14 3.11
N ILE A 63 11.56 -35.98 3.72
CA ILE A 63 11.77 -34.68 3.06
C ILE A 63 12.76 -33.84 3.85
N THR A 64 13.65 -33.12 3.19
CA THR A 64 14.50 -32.10 3.84
C THR A 64 14.53 -30.83 3.02
N ASN A 65 14.61 -29.68 3.68
CA ASN A 65 14.71 -28.38 3.01
C ASN A 65 15.45 -27.34 3.86
N ALA A 66 15.77 -26.22 3.23
CA ALA A 66 16.14 -24.97 3.87
C ALA A 66 15.04 -23.93 3.58
N GLN A 67 14.09 -23.79 4.50
CA GLN A 67 12.91 -22.95 4.28
C GLN A 67 13.16 -21.52 4.75
N LYS A 68 13.07 -20.56 3.82
CA LYS A 68 13.00 -19.14 4.15
C LYS A 68 11.73 -18.84 4.94
N SER A 69 11.88 -18.15 6.06
CA SER A 69 10.80 -17.89 7.02
C SER A 69 10.79 -16.44 7.46
N ILE A 70 9.59 -15.85 7.58
CA ILE A 70 9.40 -14.54 8.20
C ILE A 70 8.58 -14.68 9.48
N ARG A 71 9.06 -14.03 10.56
CA ARG A 71 8.31 -13.84 11.82
C ARG A 71 8.21 -12.35 12.12
N THR A 72 6.99 -11.91 12.41
CA THR A 72 6.68 -10.49 12.68
C THR A 72 6.50 -10.18 14.15
N ASN A 73 6.46 -11.20 15.00
CA ASN A 73 6.12 -11.08 16.42
C ASN A 73 7.25 -10.38 17.20
N ASP A 74 8.49 -10.58 16.75
CA ASP A 74 9.70 -10.17 17.47
C ASP A 74 10.45 -9.03 16.77
N ILE A 75 9.77 -8.25 15.91
CA ILE A 75 10.40 -7.13 15.18
C ILE A 75 11.14 -6.20 16.14
N GLU A 76 10.56 -5.91 17.31
CA GLU A 76 11.15 -5.02 18.30
C GLU A 76 12.41 -5.56 18.98
N ASN A 77 12.59 -6.88 18.99
CA ASN A 77 13.76 -7.55 19.57
C ASN A 77 14.96 -7.59 18.61
N VAL A 78 14.73 -7.35 17.32
CA VAL A 78 15.78 -7.33 16.29
C VAL A 78 16.75 -6.18 16.56
N GLY A 79 18.04 -6.51 16.59
CA GLY A 79 19.13 -5.56 16.88
C GLY A 79 19.37 -5.31 18.37
N LYS A 80 18.34 -5.45 19.22
CA LYS A 80 18.45 -5.38 20.69
C LYS A 80 19.04 -6.67 21.28
N THR A 81 18.53 -7.81 20.83
CA THR A 81 18.98 -9.14 21.27
C THR A 81 20.01 -9.73 20.31
N ALA A 82 20.79 -10.71 20.79
CA ALA A 82 21.82 -11.35 19.97
C ALA A 82 21.30 -12.29 18.86
N ARG A 83 20.02 -12.68 18.89
CA ARG A 83 19.50 -13.84 18.16
C ARG A 83 18.20 -13.66 17.35
N HIS A 84 17.48 -12.55 17.54
CA HIS A 84 16.19 -12.35 16.86
C HIS A 84 16.36 -11.73 15.48
N HIS A 85 15.59 -12.26 14.53
CA HIS A 85 15.56 -11.84 13.13
C HIS A 85 14.13 -11.76 12.63
N THR A 86 13.89 -10.88 11.65
CA THR A 86 12.60 -10.88 10.95
C THR A 86 12.55 -11.95 9.87
N PHE A 87 13.66 -12.15 9.17
CA PHE A 87 13.88 -13.23 8.20
C PHE A 87 14.97 -14.16 8.70
N PHE A 88 14.73 -15.46 8.60
CA PHE A 88 15.72 -16.48 8.90
C PHE A 88 15.47 -17.74 8.08
N GLU A 89 16.46 -18.61 8.03
CA GLU A 89 16.32 -19.92 7.37
C GLU A 89 16.15 -21.01 8.40
N MET A 90 15.04 -21.75 8.25
CA MET A 90 14.74 -22.92 9.05
C MET A 90 15.15 -24.15 8.25
N LEU A 91 16.23 -24.79 8.67
CA LEU A 91 16.67 -26.07 8.12
C LEU A 91 15.82 -27.18 8.76
N GLY A 92 15.17 -27.99 7.93
CA GLY A 92 14.22 -28.99 8.42
C GLY A 92 14.40 -30.35 7.78
N ASN A 93 14.18 -31.40 8.57
CA ASN A 93 13.95 -32.76 8.10
C ASN A 93 12.58 -33.24 8.57
N PHE A 94 11.83 -33.87 7.68
CA PHE A 94 10.45 -34.26 7.91
C PHE A 94 10.27 -35.75 7.61
N SER A 95 9.49 -36.40 8.46
CA SER A 95 9.06 -37.79 8.31
C SER A 95 7.54 -37.83 8.25
N ILE A 96 6.98 -38.27 7.12
CA ILE A 96 5.54 -38.45 6.95
C ILE A 96 5.19 -39.92 7.15
N GLY A 97 5.13 -40.34 8.42
CA GLY A 97 4.73 -41.69 8.80
C GLY A 97 5.75 -42.80 8.49
N ASP A 98 7.05 -42.48 8.46
CA ASP A 98 8.12 -43.45 8.18
C ASP A 98 9.01 -43.73 9.42
N TYR A 99 9.85 -42.77 9.83
CA TYR A 99 10.66 -42.84 11.07
C TYR A 99 10.12 -41.90 12.15
N PHE A 100 10.54 -42.10 13.41
CA PHE A 100 10.08 -41.30 14.55
C PHE A 100 11.24 -40.90 15.49
N LYS A 101 11.01 -40.89 16.82
CA LYS A 101 11.94 -40.32 17.81
C LYS A 101 13.36 -40.89 17.77
N GLU A 102 13.50 -42.21 17.67
CA GLU A 102 14.81 -42.86 17.76
C GLU A 102 15.74 -42.42 16.63
N GLU A 103 15.29 -42.52 15.38
CA GLU A 103 16.07 -42.08 14.23
C GLU A 103 16.26 -40.55 14.23
N ALA A 104 15.21 -39.78 14.56
CA ALA A 104 15.30 -38.32 14.59
C ALA A 104 16.37 -37.83 15.58
N ILE A 105 16.36 -38.35 16.82
CA ILE A 105 17.35 -38.00 17.85
C ILE A 105 18.75 -38.50 17.45
N THR A 106 18.85 -39.73 16.94
CA THR A 106 20.14 -40.32 16.54
C THR A 106 20.80 -39.52 15.43
N TRP A 107 20.03 -39.13 14.40
CA TRP A 107 20.56 -38.37 13.27
C TRP A 107 20.87 -36.92 13.64
N ALA A 108 20.05 -36.28 14.48
CA ALA A 108 20.37 -34.94 14.98
C ALA A 108 21.68 -34.94 15.78
N TRP A 109 21.86 -35.92 16.67
CA TRP A 109 23.08 -36.08 17.45
C TRP A 109 24.30 -36.41 16.56
N GLU A 110 24.13 -37.28 15.56
CA GLU A 110 25.18 -37.60 14.58
C GLU A 110 25.62 -36.35 13.81
N PHE A 111 24.69 -35.56 13.29
CA PHE A 111 24.99 -34.35 12.53
C PHE A 111 25.78 -33.33 13.36
N LEU A 112 25.35 -33.10 14.61
CA LEU A 112 26.00 -32.13 15.50
C LEU A 112 27.37 -32.60 15.99
N THR A 113 27.55 -33.88 16.31
CA THR A 113 28.73 -34.35 17.07
C THR A 113 29.76 -35.13 16.24
N SER A 114 29.39 -35.61 15.04
CA SER A 114 30.32 -36.36 14.19
C SER A 114 31.38 -35.47 13.56
N ASP A 115 32.65 -35.91 13.60
CA ASP A 115 33.76 -35.26 12.91
C ASP A 115 33.56 -35.15 11.39
N LYS A 116 32.70 -35.99 10.80
CA LYS A 116 32.32 -35.90 9.38
C LYS A 116 31.55 -34.60 9.10
N TRP A 117 30.67 -34.21 10.03
CA TRP A 117 29.72 -33.10 9.87
C TRP A 117 30.16 -31.88 10.70
N ILE A 118 29.37 -31.45 11.69
CA ILE A 118 29.66 -30.24 12.48
C ILE A 118 30.83 -30.48 13.45
N GLY A 119 30.82 -31.59 14.18
CA GLY A 119 31.90 -31.97 15.10
C GLY A 119 31.94 -31.14 16.39
N PHE A 120 30.79 -30.84 16.97
CA PHE A 120 30.69 -30.24 18.30
C PHE A 120 31.15 -31.21 19.39
N ASP A 121 31.74 -30.65 20.44
CA ASP A 121 32.02 -31.40 21.65
C ASP A 121 30.70 -31.76 22.33
N LYS A 122 30.50 -33.06 22.55
CA LYS A 122 29.30 -33.61 23.21
C LYS A 122 29.11 -33.03 24.60
N GLU A 123 30.21 -32.68 25.28
CA GLU A 123 30.15 -32.12 26.63
C GLU A 123 29.51 -30.72 26.68
N LEU A 124 29.47 -30.00 25.56
CA LEU A 124 28.85 -28.68 25.45
C LEU A 124 27.36 -28.72 25.05
N LEU A 125 26.80 -29.91 24.83
CA LEU A 125 25.40 -30.05 24.44
C LEU A 125 24.54 -30.45 25.64
N SER A 126 23.40 -29.77 25.77
CA SER A 126 22.32 -30.11 26.70
C SER A 126 21.01 -30.22 25.94
N VAL A 127 20.03 -30.93 26.48
CA VAL A 127 18.74 -31.13 25.83
C VAL A 127 17.58 -30.86 26.78
N THR A 128 16.48 -30.37 26.25
CA THR A 128 15.20 -30.24 26.98
C THR A 128 14.18 -31.23 26.42
N ILE A 129 13.27 -31.74 27.25
CA ILE A 129 12.20 -32.67 26.89
C ILE A 129 10.92 -32.36 27.68
N HIS A 130 9.77 -32.78 27.14
CA HIS A 130 8.52 -32.74 27.90
C HIS A 130 8.60 -33.65 29.15
N PRO A 131 8.04 -33.26 30.31
CA PRO A 131 8.14 -34.04 31.54
C PRO A 131 7.55 -35.43 31.44
N GLU A 132 6.55 -35.63 30.56
CA GLU A 132 5.90 -36.92 30.33
C GLU A 132 6.55 -37.78 29.22
N ASP A 133 7.55 -37.26 28.50
CA ASP A 133 8.17 -37.99 27.36
C ASP A 133 9.34 -38.90 27.81
N GLU A 134 9.01 -40.01 28.47
CA GLU A 134 9.99 -41.01 28.92
C GLU A 134 10.74 -41.71 27.77
N GLU A 135 10.12 -41.78 26.59
CA GLU A 135 10.73 -42.37 25.40
C GLU A 135 11.92 -41.52 24.94
N ALA A 136 11.73 -40.19 24.82
CA ALA A 136 12.80 -39.27 24.48
C ALA A 136 13.91 -39.27 25.55
N PHE A 137 13.55 -39.30 26.84
CA PHE A 137 14.52 -39.41 27.95
C PHE A 137 15.42 -40.65 27.79
N THR A 138 14.81 -41.81 27.54
CA THR A 138 15.53 -43.09 27.40
C THR A 138 16.48 -43.06 26.21
N ILE A 139 16.06 -42.51 25.06
CA ILE A 139 16.90 -42.40 23.87
C ILE A 139 18.10 -41.47 24.14
N TRP A 140 17.86 -40.28 24.72
CA TRP A 140 18.93 -39.34 25.04
C TRP A 140 19.94 -39.90 26.06
N ASN A 141 19.44 -40.48 27.15
CA ASN A 141 20.29 -40.93 28.25
C ASN A 141 21.01 -42.25 27.92
N GLU A 142 20.29 -43.26 27.46
CA GLU A 142 20.83 -44.61 27.31
C GLU A 142 21.49 -44.84 25.94
N LYS A 143 20.94 -44.27 24.86
CA LYS A 143 21.48 -44.49 23.49
C LYS A 143 22.49 -43.42 23.09
N MET A 144 22.18 -42.14 23.29
CA MET A 144 23.10 -41.04 22.94
C MET A 144 24.16 -40.78 24.01
N GLY A 145 23.92 -41.22 25.24
CA GLY A 145 24.85 -41.12 26.36
C GLY A 145 24.86 -39.74 27.03
N VAL A 146 23.79 -38.94 26.88
CA VAL A 146 23.70 -37.61 27.51
C VAL A 146 23.46 -37.80 29.02
N PRO A 147 24.29 -37.20 29.90
CA PRO A 147 24.09 -37.29 31.34
C PRO A 147 22.74 -36.75 31.78
N LYS A 148 22.14 -37.36 32.81
CA LYS A 148 20.77 -37.04 33.28
C LYS A 148 20.63 -35.57 33.67
N GLU A 149 21.65 -34.99 34.28
CA GLU A 149 21.71 -33.59 34.70
C GLU A 149 21.70 -32.59 33.54
N ARG A 150 21.96 -33.03 32.30
CA ARG A 150 21.89 -32.23 31.07
C ARG A 150 20.64 -32.52 30.23
N ILE A 151 19.72 -33.34 30.77
CA ILE A 151 18.40 -33.60 30.19
C ILE A 151 17.36 -32.92 31.07
N ILE A 152 16.95 -31.72 30.67
CA ILE A 152 16.08 -30.86 31.46
C ILE A 152 14.63 -31.12 31.05
N ARG A 153 13.72 -31.19 32.02
CA ARG A 153 12.30 -31.46 31.79
C ARG A 153 11.52 -30.16 31.92
N LEU A 154 10.85 -29.70 30.86
CA LEU A 154 10.08 -28.44 30.82
C LEU A 154 8.69 -28.68 30.22
N GLU A 155 7.64 -28.23 30.89
CA GLU A 155 6.25 -28.31 30.38
C GLU A 155 6.10 -27.61 29.01
N GLU A 156 6.94 -26.60 28.75
CA GLU A 156 6.97 -25.85 27.49
C GLU A 156 7.44 -26.67 26.29
N ASN A 157 8.02 -27.85 26.51
CA ASN A 157 8.37 -28.80 25.43
C ASN A 157 7.14 -29.53 24.87
N PHE A 158 6.11 -28.78 24.52
CA PHE A 158 4.97 -29.24 23.75
C PHE A 158 4.68 -28.25 22.62
N TRP A 159 4.85 -28.70 21.39
CA TRP A 159 4.69 -27.86 20.21
C TRP A 159 3.25 -27.95 19.67
N ASP A 160 2.60 -26.78 19.59
CA ASP A 160 1.24 -26.61 19.11
C ASP A 160 1.10 -25.25 18.41
N ILE A 161 0.56 -25.26 17.18
CA ILE A 161 0.33 -24.06 16.37
C ILE A 161 -1.16 -23.70 16.24
N GLY A 162 -2.01 -24.31 17.06
CA GLY A 162 -3.46 -24.28 16.91
C GLY A 162 -3.95 -25.49 16.12
N GLU A 163 -5.09 -25.35 15.41
CA GLU A 163 -5.72 -26.46 14.70
C GLU A 163 -4.73 -27.19 13.77
N GLY A 164 -4.53 -28.50 14.00
CA GLY A 164 -3.64 -29.33 13.20
C GLY A 164 -2.66 -30.21 14.00
N PRO A 165 -1.68 -30.81 13.31
CA PRO A 165 -0.68 -31.70 13.92
C PRO A 165 0.16 -31.03 15.03
N SER A 166 0.27 -31.69 16.18
CA SER A 166 0.97 -31.21 17.38
C SER A 166 1.59 -32.38 18.17
N GLY A 167 2.44 -32.07 19.14
CA GLY A 167 3.04 -33.09 20.01
C GLY A 167 4.20 -32.61 20.88
N PRO A 168 4.72 -33.48 21.77
CA PRO A 168 5.90 -33.16 22.56
C PRO A 168 7.10 -32.94 21.65
N ASN A 169 8.05 -32.12 22.10
CA ASN A 169 9.29 -31.88 21.38
C ASN A 169 10.51 -32.05 22.30
N THR A 170 11.68 -32.10 21.69
CA THR A 170 12.96 -31.99 22.38
C THR A 170 13.80 -30.94 21.68
N GLU A 171 14.48 -30.11 22.45
CA GLU A 171 15.35 -29.06 21.92
C GLU A 171 16.79 -29.32 22.36
N ILE A 172 17.72 -29.04 21.46
CA ILE A 172 19.15 -29.20 21.68
C ILE A 172 19.75 -27.81 21.89
N PHE A 173 20.52 -27.65 22.96
CA PHE A 173 21.18 -26.41 23.34
C PHE A 173 22.69 -26.58 23.31
N TYR A 174 23.39 -25.56 22.82
CA TYR A 174 24.85 -25.47 22.85
C TYR A 174 25.29 -24.48 23.94
N ASP A 175 26.18 -24.93 24.83
CA ASP A 175 26.84 -24.10 25.84
C ASP A 175 28.04 -23.35 25.23
N ARG A 176 27.88 -22.03 25.08
CA ARG A 176 28.91 -21.13 24.56
C ARG A 176 29.97 -20.76 25.61
N GLY A 177 29.78 -21.18 26.85
CA GLY A 177 30.69 -20.95 27.97
C GLY A 177 30.38 -19.69 28.79
N GLU A 178 31.11 -19.55 29.89
CA GLU A 178 30.88 -18.50 30.92
C GLU A 178 31.01 -17.07 30.40
N ALA A 179 31.72 -16.85 29.29
CA ALA A 179 31.83 -15.53 28.66
C ALA A 179 30.48 -14.97 28.19
N TYR A 180 29.48 -15.83 27.99
CA TYR A 180 28.13 -15.49 27.55
C TYR A 180 27.09 -15.61 28.67
N GLY A 181 27.51 -15.87 29.91
CA GLY A 181 26.64 -15.96 31.07
C GLY A 181 27.28 -16.72 32.24
N ASN A 182 27.52 -16.02 33.36
CA ASN A 182 28.15 -16.58 34.56
C ASN A 182 27.46 -16.18 35.88
N ASP A 183 26.32 -15.50 35.80
CA ASP A 183 25.50 -15.18 36.98
C ASP A 183 24.54 -16.33 37.28
N PHE A 184 24.99 -17.30 38.07
CA PHE A 184 24.17 -18.44 38.48
C PHE A 184 23.00 -18.07 39.43
N SER A 185 22.86 -16.79 39.81
CA SER A 185 21.68 -16.31 40.52
C SER A 185 20.54 -15.88 39.58
N ASP A 186 20.84 -15.72 38.30
CA ASP A 186 19.84 -15.48 37.26
C ASP A 186 18.98 -16.74 37.05
N PRO A 187 17.66 -16.69 37.31
CA PRO A 187 16.78 -17.83 37.12
C PRO A 187 16.68 -18.29 35.66
N GLU A 188 17.05 -17.44 34.70
CA GLU A 188 17.02 -17.75 33.26
C GLU A 188 18.32 -18.39 32.75
N LEU A 189 19.38 -18.50 33.57
CA LEU A 189 20.68 -19.05 33.17
C LEU A 189 20.71 -20.59 33.21
N TYR A 190 19.90 -21.23 32.37
CA TYR A 190 19.86 -22.68 32.15
C TYR A 190 19.48 -23.03 30.70
N PRO A 191 19.73 -24.25 30.20
CA PRO A 191 19.24 -24.67 28.89
C PRO A 191 17.71 -24.72 28.87
N GLY A 192 17.10 -23.85 28.06
CA GLY A 192 15.64 -23.61 28.03
C GLY A 192 15.23 -22.22 28.52
N GLY A 193 16.09 -21.54 29.29
CA GLY A 193 15.85 -20.15 29.71
C GLY A 193 16.32 -19.12 28.67
N GLU A 194 15.84 -17.89 28.79
CA GLU A 194 16.13 -16.80 27.85
C GLU A 194 17.50 -16.15 28.11
N ASN A 195 18.60 -16.85 27.81
CA ASN A 195 19.98 -16.37 28.04
C ASN A 195 20.88 -16.47 26.79
N GLU A 196 22.11 -15.92 26.85
CA GLU A 196 23.06 -15.92 25.72
C GLU A 196 24.05 -17.09 25.74
N ARG A 197 24.16 -17.80 26.86
CA ARG A 197 25.10 -18.91 27.06
C ARG A 197 24.60 -20.20 26.44
N TYR A 198 23.36 -20.59 26.75
CA TYR A 198 22.73 -21.80 26.24
C TYR A 198 21.84 -21.43 25.06
N LEU A 199 22.37 -21.57 23.84
CA LEU A 199 21.60 -21.28 22.63
C LEU A 199 20.92 -22.54 22.10
N GLU A 200 19.60 -22.46 21.92
CA GLU A 200 18.81 -23.48 21.21
C GLU A 200 19.25 -23.52 19.74
N VAL A 201 19.79 -24.67 19.34
CA VAL A 201 20.28 -24.90 17.97
C VAL A 201 19.26 -25.63 17.12
N TRP A 202 18.52 -26.59 17.69
CA TRP A 202 17.65 -27.48 16.93
C TRP A 202 16.48 -27.96 17.78
N ASN A 203 15.27 -27.79 17.26
CA ASN A 203 14.03 -28.32 17.83
C ASN A 203 13.54 -29.52 17.01
N LEU A 204 13.24 -30.64 17.70
CA LEU A 204 12.69 -31.87 17.13
C LEU A 204 11.28 -32.09 17.69
N VAL A 205 10.27 -31.87 16.86
CA VAL A 205 8.85 -32.02 17.19
C VAL A 205 8.36 -33.42 16.82
N PHE A 206 7.77 -34.10 17.80
CA PHE A 206 7.25 -35.46 17.68
C PHE A 206 5.74 -35.43 17.46
N SER A 207 5.32 -34.95 16.29
CA SER A 207 3.90 -34.78 15.96
C SER A 207 3.17 -36.13 16.02
N GLN A 208 2.30 -36.28 17.01
CA GLN A 208 1.54 -37.51 17.26
C GLN A 208 0.09 -37.26 17.68
N PHE A 209 -0.31 -35.98 17.82
CA PHE A 209 -1.66 -35.55 18.11
C PHE A 209 -2.14 -34.54 17.05
N ASN A 210 -3.46 -34.37 16.96
CA ASN A 210 -4.13 -33.35 16.20
C ASN A 210 -4.89 -32.47 17.18
N HIS A 211 -4.60 -31.17 17.20
CA HIS A 211 -5.37 -30.18 17.93
C HIS A 211 -6.65 -29.88 17.14
N ASN A 212 -7.79 -30.18 17.75
CA ASN A 212 -9.11 -29.99 17.14
C ASN A 212 -9.66 -28.59 17.44
N PRO A 213 -10.62 -28.08 16.65
CA PRO A 213 -11.23 -26.76 16.86
C PRO A 213 -11.86 -26.54 18.24
N ASP A 214 -12.21 -27.63 18.95
CA ASP A 214 -12.80 -27.59 20.29
C ASP A 214 -11.75 -27.56 21.42
N GLY A 215 -10.46 -27.49 21.09
CA GLY A 215 -9.34 -27.47 22.05
C GLY A 215 -8.89 -28.85 22.52
N SER A 216 -9.47 -29.94 22.00
CA SER A 216 -9.07 -31.31 22.35
C SER A 216 -7.93 -31.84 21.48
N TYR A 217 -7.17 -32.81 21.99
CA TYR A 217 -6.09 -33.48 21.26
C TYR A 217 -6.49 -34.93 20.93
N THR A 218 -6.50 -35.28 19.64
CA THR A 218 -6.76 -36.65 19.16
C THR A 218 -5.49 -37.27 18.56
N PRO A 219 -5.21 -38.57 18.75
CA PRO A 219 -4.03 -39.18 18.14
C PRO A 219 -4.03 -39.10 16.61
N LEU A 220 -2.89 -38.78 16.01
CA LEU A 220 -2.74 -38.80 14.55
C LEU A 220 -2.78 -40.23 14.00
N PRO A 221 -3.33 -40.45 12.79
CA PRO A 221 -3.31 -41.75 12.12
C PRO A 221 -1.89 -42.29 11.87
N LYS A 222 -0.94 -41.37 11.69
CA LYS A 222 0.49 -41.66 11.55
C LYS A 222 1.27 -40.64 12.38
N LYS A 223 2.29 -41.11 13.09
CA LYS A 223 3.25 -40.26 13.79
C LYS A 223 4.23 -39.68 12.79
N ASN A 224 4.57 -38.40 12.94
CA ASN A 224 5.43 -37.69 12.02
C ASN A 224 6.58 -37.01 12.77
N ILE A 225 7.61 -36.64 12.03
CA ILE A 225 8.70 -35.79 12.53
C ILE A 225 8.65 -34.47 11.80
N ASP A 226 8.71 -33.40 12.57
CA ASP A 226 8.96 -32.03 12.13
C ASP A 226 10.16 -31.51 12.91
N THR A 227 11.12 -30.89 12.25
CA THR A 227 12.27 -30.31 12.93
C THR A 227 12.56 -28.92 12.39
N GLY A 228 13.05 -28.03 13.26
CA GLY A 228 13.56 -26.72 12.87
C GLY A 228 14.93 -26.46 13.49
N MET A 229 15.94 -26.29 12.63
CA MET A 229 17.28 -25.83 13.01
C MET A 229 17.52 -24.45 12.41
N GLY A 230 17.80 -23.45 13.24
CA GLY A 230 18.03 -22.07 12.77
C GLY A 230 19.43 -21.91 12.18
N LEU A 231 19.53 -21.63 10.88
CA LEU A 231 20.82 -21.50 10.19
C LEU A 231 21.68 -20.39 10.80
N GLU A 232 21.08 -19.22 11.09
CA GLU A 232 21.77 -18.06 11.64
C GLU A 232 22.39 -18.34 13.01
N ARG A 233 21.66 -19.06 13.87
CA ARG A 233 22.15 -19.48 15.20
C ARG A 233 23.27 -20.51 15.09
N MET A 234 23.11 -21.49 14.22
CA MET A 234 24.17 -22.48 13.96
C MET A 234 25.44 -21.82 13.43
N THR A 235 25.29 -20.83 12.56
CA THR A 235 26.42 -20.10 11.96
C THR A 235 27.18 -19.30 13.01
N SER A 236 26.48 -18.63 13.95
CA SER A 236 27.16 -17.84 15.00
C SER A 236 27.96 -18.70 15.98
N ILE A 237 27.48 -19.90 16.28
CA ILE A 237 28.19 -20.88 17.10
C ILE A 237 29.41 -21.43 16.35
N VAL A 238 29.23 -21.85 15.09
CA VAL A 238 30.31 -22.47 14.30
C VAL A 238 31.46 -21.49 14.00
N GLN A 239 31.13 -20.21 13.79
CA GLN A 239 32.12 -19.15 13.57
C GLN A 239 32.66 -18.55 14.87
N ASP A 240 32.12 -18.93 16.02
CA ASP A 240 32.48 -18.42 17.35
C ASP A 240 32.41 -16.89 17.43
N VAL A 241 31.30 -16.32 16.95
CA VAL A 241 31.06 -14.87 16.90
C VAL A 241 29.96 -14.44 17.87
N PRO A 242 30.01 -13.23 18.46
CA PRO A 242 29.19 -12.94 19.65
C PRO A 242 27.67 -12.98 19.40
N THR A 243 27.21 -12.49 18.25
CA THR A 243 25.80 -12.48 17.86
C THR A 243 25.58 -13.05 16.47
N ASN A 244 24.33 -13.36 16.12
CA ASN A 244 23.99 -13.83 14.77
C ASN A 244 24.33 -12.82 13.67
N PHE A 245 24.39 -11.53 13.99
CA PHE A 245 24.72 -10.45 13.06
C PHE A 245 26.21 -10.36 12.73
N ASP A 246 27.06 -11.02 13.51
CA ASP A 246 28.52 -10.99 13.32
C ASP A 246 29.00 -12.14 12.40
N THR A 247 28.08 -12.80 11.71
CA THR A 247 28.36 -13.91 10.79
C THR A 247 28.56 -13.45 9.35
N ASP A 248 29.09 -14.33 8.50
CA ASP A 248 29.19 -14.11 7.06
C ASP A 248 27.84 -13.83 6.37
N LEU A 249 26.73 -14.23 6.99
CA LEU A 249 25.38 -13.95 6.50
C LEU A 249 24.99 -12.47 6.62
N PHE A 250 25.58 -11.70 7.54
CA PHE A 250 25.19 -10.32 7.84
C PHE A 250 26.33 -9.30 7.69
N MET A 251 27.56 -9.68 8.02
CA MET A 251 28.72 -8.79 7.97
C MET A 251 28.93 -8.09 6.61
N PRO A 252 28.65 -8.70 5.44
CA PRO A 252 28.73 -8.00 4.17
C PRO A 252 27.76 -6.81 4.06
N MET A 253 26.53 -6.95 4.55
CA MET A 253 25.55 -5.85 4.59
C MET A 253 25.95 -4.76 5.59
N ILE A 254 26.47 -5.16 6.75
CA ILE A 254 26.99 -4.23 7.75
C ILE A 254 28.17 -3.43 7.17
N GLY A 255 29.15 -4.10 6.53
CA GLY A 255 30.30 -3.44 5.91
C GLY A 255 29.93 -2.51 4.75
N ALA A 256 28.92 -2.87 3.95
CA ALA A 256 28.37 -1.96 2.95
C ALA A 256 27.72 -0.73 3.60
N THR A 257 26.99 -0.92 4.71
CA THR A 257 26.39 0.17 5.49
C THR A 257 27.46 1.07 6.14
N GLU A 258 28.58 0.52 6.61
CA GLU A 258 29.74 1.32 7.09
C GLU A 258 30.29 2.21 5.97
N THR A 259 30.38 1.68 4.76
CA THR A 259 30.89 2.43 3.59
C THR A 259 29.95 3.58 3.22
N ILE A 260 28.64 3.37 3.31
CA ILE A 260 27.61 4.37 3.01
C ILE A 260 27.55 5.45 4.09
N SER A 261 27.59 5.06 5.37
CA SER A 261 27.48 5.99 6.51
C SER A 261 28.78 6.73 6.83
N GLY A 262 29.93 6.11 6.59
CA GLY A 262 31.22 6.54 7.13
C GLY A 262 31.42 6.20 8.61
N GLU A 263 30.44 5.55 9.25
CA GLU A 263 30.48 5.08 10.64
C GLU A 263 31.04 3.65 10.73
N LYS A 264 31.43 3.23 11.93
CA LYS A 264 32.01 1.90 12.18
C LYS A 264 31.20 1.07 13.15
N TYR A 265 30.95 -0.18 12.79
CA TYR A 265 30.30 -1.18 13.63
C TYR A 265 31.27 -1.69 14.70
N ARG A 266 30.77 -1.93 15.91
CA ARG A 266 31.54 -2.31 17.11
C ARG A 266 32.62 -1.29 17.49
N ASN A 267 32.31 0.00 17.37
CA ASN A 267 33.20 1.08 17.79
C ASN A 267 33.03 1.51 19.27
N GLY A 268 32.16 0.82 20.03
CA GLY A 268 31.85 1.11 21.43
C GLY A 268 30.53 1.85 21.66
N ASP A 269 29.81 2.22 20.58
CA ASP A 269 28.48 2.83 20.64
C ASP A 269 27.39 1.78 20.36
N LEU A 270 26.71 1.34 21.43
CA LEU A 270 25.68 0.31 21.36
C LEU A 270 24.45 0.73 20.54
N GLU A 271 24.13 2.03 20.47
CA GLU A 271 23.00 2.51 19.67
C GLU A 271 23.31 2.41 18.18
N LYS A 272 24.55 2.76 17.78
CA LYS A 272 25.01 2.59 16.40
C LYS A 272 25.09 1.12 16.02
N ASP A 273 25.56 0.27 16.92
CA ASP A 273 25.61 -1.18 16.69
C ASP A 273 24.21 -1.75 16.45
N MET A 274 23.21 -1.33 17.24
CA MET A 274 21.82 -1.69 17.01
C MET A 274 21.33 -1.21 15.64
N ALA A 275 21.63 0.04 15.25
CA ALA A 275 21.24 0.58 13.95
C ALA A 275 21.80 -0.25 12.78
N PHE A 276 23.08 -0.62 12.82
CA PHE A 276 23.69 -1.51 11.82
C PHE A 276 22.98 -2.86 11.73
N LYS A 277 22.68 -3.48 12.87
CA LYS A 277 21.99 -4.78 12.94
C LYS A 277 20.58 -4.72 12.35
N VAL A 278 19.80 -3.71 12.73
CA VAL A 278 18.42 -3.53 12.24
C VAL A 278 18.40 -3.30 10.73
N ILE A 279 19.29 -2.44 10.21
CA ILE A 279 19.39 -2.19 8.76
C ILE A 279 19.72 -3.48 8.00
N ALA A 280 20.72 -4.24 8.47
CA ALA A 280 21.15 -5.48 7.82
C ALA A 280 20.06 -6.56 7.81
N ASP A 281 19.34 -6.74 8.93
CA ASP A 281 18.21 -7.69 8.99
C ASP A 281 17.06 -7.27 8.09
N HIS A 282 16.61 -6.03 8.22
CA HIS A 282 15.40 -5.59 7.52
C HIS A 282 15.59 -5.49 6.02
N ILE A 283 16.78 -5.10 5.53
CA ILE A 283 17.02 -5.14 4.07
C ILE A 283 17.05 -6.57 3.52
N ARG A 284 17.59 -7.54 4.28
CA ARG A 284 17.55 -8.96 3.89
C ARG A 284 16.09 -9.41 3.76
N THR A 285 15.26 -9.13 4.76
CA THR A 285 13.83 -9.48 4.76
C THR A 285 13.05 -8.83 3.62
N VAL A 286 13.19 -7.52 3.45
CA VAL A 286 12.50 -6.77 2.38
C VAL A 286 12.93 -7.28 1.01
N THR A 287 14.22 -7.58 0.83
CA THR A 287 14.75 -8.11 -0.44
C THR A 287 14.12 -9.45 -0.80
N PHE A 288 14.08 -10.40 0.14
CA PHE A 288 13.47 -11.72 -0.11
C PHE A 288 11.96 -11.64 -0.34
N ALA A 289 11.24 -10.88 0.48
CA ALA A 289 9.80 -10.76 0.36
C ALA A 289 9.38 -10.11 -0.97
N VAL A 290 10.09 -9.06 -1.41
CA VAL A 290 9.86 -8.43 -2.73
C VAL A 290 10.27 -9.37 -3.86
N GLY A 291 11.36 -10.12 -3.70
CA GLY A 291 11.77 -11.17 -4.65
C GLY A 291 10.70 -12.26 -4.86
N ASP A 292 9.94 -12.57 -3.80
CA ASP A 292 8.79 -13.49 -3.82
C ASP A 292 7.47 -12.85 -4.24
N GLY A 293 7.49 -11.60 -4.69
CA GLY A 293 6.34 -10.91 -5.28
C GLY A 293 5.47 -10.13 -4.30
N ALA A 294 5.84 -10.02 -3.02
CA ALA A 294 5.16 -9.12 -2.10
C ALA A 294 5.55 -7.66 -2.37
N LEU A 295 4.58 -6.76 -2.39
CA LEU A 295 4.80 -5.33 -2.64
C LEU A 295 4.40 -4.49 -1.42
N PRO A 296 5.10 -3.38 -1.12
CA PRO A 296 4.68 -2.42 -0.10
C PRO A 296 3.24 -1.91 -0.32
N SER A 297 2.42 -1.93 0.73
CA SER A 297 1.01 -1.50 0.70
C SER A 297 0.56 -1.01 2.08
N ASN A 298 -0.67 -0.49 2.20
CA ASN A 298 -1.22 -0.05 3.49
C ASN A 298 -1.77 -1.19 4.35
N GLU A 299 -1.87 -2.42 3.85
CA GLU A 299 -2.58 -3.51 4.51
C GLU A 299 -1.87 -4.87 4.32
N GLY A 300 -2.10 -5.80 5.24
CA GLY A 300 -1.60 -7.17 5.15
C GLY A 300 -0.08 -7.25 5.03
N ARG A 301 0.42 -8.03 4.07
CA ARG A 301 1.86 -8.29 3.87
C ARG A 301 2.63 -7.02 3.50
N GLY A 302 2.04 -6.20 2.63
CA GLY A 302 2.67 -4.98 2.17
C GLY A 302 2.84 -3.95 3.29
N TYR A 303 1.96 -3.97 4.28
CA TYR A 303 2.10 -3.16 5.50
C TYR A 303 3.35 -3.53 6.29
N VAL A 304 3.57 -4.84 6.52
CA VAL A 304 4.76 -5.35 7.21
C VAL A 304 6.03 -4.91 6.48
N LEU A 305 6.07 -5.01 5.15
CA LEU A 305 7.23 -4.56 4.37
C LEU A 305 7.53 -3.07 4.54
N ARG A 306 6.47 -2.25 4.57
CA ARG A 306 6.65 -0.82 4.88
C ARG A 306 7.18 -0.61 6.27
N ARG A 307 6.63 -1.28 7.28
CA ARG A 307 7.11 -1.17 8.66
C ARG A 307 8.60 -1.46 8.75
N LEU A 308 9.06 -2.57 8.16
CA LEU A 308 10.48 -2.96 8.16
C LEU A 308 11.38 -1.94 7.42
N LEU A 309 10.98 -1.53 6.22
CA LEU A 309 11.74 -0.54 5.44
C LEU A 309 11.84 0.78 6.20
N ARG A 310 10.71 1.29 6.71
CA ARG A 310 10.65 2.56 7.44
C ARG A 310 11.45 2.53 8.72
N ARG A 311 11.41 1.42 9.46
CA ARG A 311 12.23 1.20 10.65
C ARG A 311 13.72 1.21 10.32
N ALA A 312 14.15 0.56 9.23
CA ALA A 312 15.54 0.63 8.80
C ALA A 312 15.98 2.06 8.39
N VAL A 313 15.13 2.80 7.67
CA VAL A 313 15.38 4.22 7.32
C VAL A 313 15.46 5.12 8.56
N ARG A 314 14.65 4.85 9.58
CA ARG A 314 14.73 5.55 10.86
C ARG A 314 16.09 5.32 11.52
N TYR A 315 16.52 4.06 11.66
CA TYR A 315 17.82 3.73 12.25
C TYR A 315 19.01 4.25 11.43
N SER A 316 18.85 4.41 10.11
CA SER A 316 19.90 5.01 9.27
C SER A 316 20.22 6.46 9.65
N LYS A 317 19.27 7.19 10.26
CA LYS A 317 19.50 8.55 10.79
C LYS A 317 20.52 8.56 11.92
N LYS A 318 20.53 7.54 12.79
CA LYS A 318 21.53 7.38 13.86
C LYS A 318 22.95 7.18 13.31
N LEU A 319 23.05 6.70 12.06
CA LEU A 319 24.29 6.54 11.30
C LEU A 319 24.56 7.72 10.35
N ASN A 320 23.87 8.86 10.51
CA ASN A 320 23.99 10.06 9.68
C ASN A 320 23.65 9.86 8.19
N ILE A 321 22.91 8.81 7.82
CA ILE A 321 22.46 8.58 6.45
C ILE A 321 21.14 9.34 6.23
N ASN A 322 21.20 10.38 5.38
CA ASN A 322 20.08 11.31 5.15
C ASN A 322 19.53 11.27 3.72
N ARG A 323 19.71 10.14 3.02
CA ARG A 323 19.25 9.92 1.65
C ARG A 323 18.74 8.48 1.51
N PRO A 324 17.91 8.19 0.49
CA PRO A 324 17.64 6.81 0.12
C PRO A 324 18.95 6.05 -0.11
N PHE A 325 19.10 4.88 0.51
CA PHE A 325 20.31 4.07 0.45
C PHE A 325 20.03 2.56 0.51
N MET A 326 18.90 2.12 1.05
CA MET A 326 18.60 0.70 1.25
C MET A 326 18.63 -0.09 -0.06
N PHE A 327 18.23 0.54 -1.17
CA PHE A 327 18.29 -0.09 -2.49
C PHE A 327 19.73 -0.46 -2.94
N GLU A 328 20.75 0.21 -2.41
CA GLU A 328 22.17 -0.09 -2.70
C GLU A 328 22.64 -1.37 -2.00
N LEU A 329 21.94 -1.78 -0.94
CA LEU A 329 22.23 -3.01 -0.20
C LEU A 329 21.57 -4.25 -0.83
N VAL A 330 20.56 -4.09 -1.71
CA VAL A 330 19.87 -5.20 -2.39
C VAL A 330 20.84 -6.11 -3.17
N PRO A 331 21.78 -5.59 -3.99
CA PRO A 331 22.75 -6.44 -4.66
C PRO A 331 23.67 -7.20 -3.67
N VAL A 332 23.99 -6.59 -2.52
CA VAL A 332 24.81 -7.23 -1.48
C VAL A 332 24.08 -8.43 -0.89
N VAL A 333 22.79 -8.28 -0.57
CA VAL A 333 21.94 -9.41 -0.14
C VAL A 333 21.94 -10.50 -1.21
N GLY A 334 21.72 -10.15 -2.47
CA GLY A 334 21.74 -11.11 -3.58
C GLY A 334 23.05 -11.89 -3.69
N GLU A 335 24.19 -11.21 -3.55
CA GLU A 335 25.51 -11.86 -3.61
C GLU A 335 25.78 -12.80 -2.43
N VAL A 336 25.34 -12.45 -1.21
CA VAL A 336 25.48 -13.32 -0.02
C VAL A 336 24.64 -14.60 -0.15
N MET A 337 23.49 -14.50 -0.82
CA MET A 337 22.49 -15.57 -0.83
C MET A 337 22.47 -16.42 -2.11
N LYS A 338 23.19 -16.00 -3.17
CA LYS A 338 23.12 -16.60 -4.52
C LYS A 338 23.41 -18.09 -4.61
N ASP A 339 24.20 -18.64 -3.68
CA ASP A 339 24.59 -20.05 -3.70
C ASP A 339 23.38 -20.99 -3.52
N PHE A 340 22.31 -20.49 -2.89
CA PHE A 340 21.06 -21.23 -2.69
C PHE A 340 19.82 -20.49 -3.23
N TYR A 341 19.86 -19.16 -3.30
CA TYR A 341 18.76 -18.32 -3.81
C TYR A 341 19.24 -17.40 -4.96
N PRO A 342 19.65 -17.94 -6.12
CA PRO A 342 20.12 -17.14 -7.24
C PRO A 342 19.06 -16.16 -7.76
N GLU A 343 17.77 -16.48 -7.61
CA GLU A 343 16.65 -15.68 -8.07
C GLU A 343 16.61 -14.27 -7.44
N VAL A 344 17.16 -14.11 -6.24
CA VAL A 344 17.23 -12.80 -5.57
C VAL A 344 18.17 -11.87 -6.33
N LEU A 345 19.33 -12.39 -6.77
CA LEU A 345 20.31 -11.63 -7.54
C LEU A 345 19.82 -11.36 -8.97
N GLU A 346 19.11 -12.30 -9.57
CA GLU A 346 18.48 -12.13 -10.90
C GLU A 346 17.43 -11.02 -10.90
N LYS A 347 16.64 -10.90 -9.82
CA LYS A 347 15.59 -9.89 -9.66
C LYS A 347 16.07 -8.58 -9.03
N LYS A 348 17.38 -8.39 -8.80
CA LYS A 348 17.92 -7.27 -8.02
C LYS A 348 17.47 -5.89 -8.51
N ASP A 349 17.37 -5.67 -9.82
CA ASP A 349 17.03 -4.35 -10.38
C ASP A 349 15.57 -3.99 -10.08
N PHE A 350 14.68 -4.97 -10.17
CA PHE A 350 13.27 -4.83 -9.78
C PHE A 350 13.15 -4.57 -8.26
N ILE A 351 13.80 -5.40 -7.44
CA ILE A 351 13.75 -5.28 -5.98
C ILE A 351 14.30 -3.92 -5.53
N ALA A 352 15.47 -3.51 -6.06
CA ALA A 352 16.09 -2.22 -5.76
C ALA A 352 15.18 -1.05 -6.16
N LYS A 353 14.49 -1.13 -7.31
CA LYS A 353 13.52 -0.10 -7.73
C LYS A 353 12.34 -0.01 -6.75
N VAL A 354 11.79 -1.13 -6.29
CA VAL A 354 10.70 -1.15 -5.31
C VAL A 354 11.15 -0.55 -3.97
N VAL A 355 12.31 -0.97 -3.46
CA VAL A 355 12.87 -0.46 -2.19
C VAL A 355 13.12 1.05 -2.30
N LYS A 356 13.78 1.49 -3.38
CA LYS A 356 14.11 2.90 -3.60
C LYS A 356 12.86 3.79 -3.62
N ASN A 357 11.83 3.40 -4.36
CA ASN A 357 10.61 4.19 -4.50
C ASN A 357 9.86 4.35 -3.17
N GLU A 358 9.75 3.29 -2.37
CA GLU A 358 9.11 3.38 -1.06
C GLU A 358 9.98 4.19 -0.07
N GLU A 359 11.30 4.06 -0.13
CA GLU A 359 12.24 4.84 0.68
C GLU A 359 12.19 6.35 0.34
N GLU A 360 12.18 6.72 -0.93
CA GLU A 360 12.03 8.12 -1.39
C GLU A 360 10.73 8.74 -0.89
N ARG A 361 9.60 8.03 -1.08
CA ARG A 361 8.28 8.48 -0.62
C ARG A 361 8.23 8.63 0.90
N PHE A 362 8.87 7.71 1.62
CA PHE A 362 8.89 7.77 3.07
C PHE A 362 9.80 8.89 3.59
N HIS A 363 10.92 9.18 2.94
CA HIS A 363 11.78 10.31 3.32
C HIS A 363 11.05 11.65 3.31
N GLU A 364 10.18 11.88 2.32
CA GLU A 364 9.31 13.06 2.27
C GLU A 364 8.38 13.11 3.49
N THR A 365 7.80 11.96 3.85
CA THR A 365 6.85 11.83 4.97
C THR A 365 7.51 11.95 6.35
N LEU A 366 8.71 11.38 6.50
CA LEU A 366 9.46 11.30 7.75
C LEU A 366 9.87 12.68 8.25
N HIS A 367 10.33 13.57 7.35
CA HIS A 367 10.80 14.90 7.74
C HIS A 367 9.69 15.75 8.36
N ASP A 368 8.52 15.77 7.72
CA ASP A 368 7.36 16.52 8.20
C ASP A 368 6.77 15.90 9.47
N GLY A 369 6.69 14.57 9.52
CA GLY A 369 6.14 13.84 10.66
C GLY A 369 7.00 13.94 11.93
N GLU A 370 8.34 13.91 11.83
CA GLU A 370 9.25 14.07 12.98
C GLU A 370 9.12 15.46 13.63
N ALA A 371 8.98 16.52 12.82
CA ALA A 371 8.80 17.87 13.32
C ALA A 371 7.48 17.99 14.11
N ILE A 372 6.39 17.42 13.58
CA ILE A 372 5.07 17.44 14.23
C ILE A 372 5.08 16.59 15.50
N LEU A 373 5.70 15.40 15.47
CA LEU A 373 5.80 14.54 16.64
C LEU A 373 6.61 15.20 17.77
N ALA A 374 7.68 15.91 17.44
CA ALA A 374 8.45 16.67 18.41
C ALA A 374 7.60 17.76 19.10
N GLU A 375 6.72 18.44 18.35
CA GLU A 375 5.75 19.39 18.92
C GLU A 375 4.73 18.68 19.84
N VAL A 376 4.21 17.52 19.43
CA VAL A 376 3.26 16.73 20.24
C VAL A 376 3.91 16.26 21.54
N ILE A 377 5.14 15.74 21.49
CA ILE A 377 5.92 15.33 22.67
C ILE A 377 6.21 16.52 23.58
N ALA A 378 6.59 17.68 23.02
CA ALA A 378 6.84 18.89 23.80
C ALA A 378 5.58 19.35 24.53
N LYS A 379 4.43 19.37 23.83
CA LYS A 379 3.14 19.72 24.41
C LYS A 379 2.72 18.74 25.52
N ALA A 380 2.86 17.43 25.29
CA ALA A 380 2.54 16.42 26.30
C ALA A 380 3.42 16.57 27.55
N LYS A 381 4.72 16.89 27.37
CA LYS A 381 5.63 17.24 28.48
C LYS A 381 5.22 18.52 29.22
N GLU A 382 4.76 19.55 28.52
CA GLU A 382 4.22 20.78 29.13
C GLU A 382 2.94 20.51 29.94
N GLU A 383 2.06 19.65 29.41
CA GLU A 383 0.83 19.19 30.06
C GLU A 383 1.08 18.15 31.17
N LYS A 384 2.35 17.76 31.38
CA LYS A 384 2.81 16.74 32.36
C LYS A 384 2.15 15.38 32.17
N THR A 385 1.87 15.01 30.93
CA THR A 385 1.39 13.67 30.56
C THR A 385 2.58 12.84 30.04
N THR A 386 2.54 11.54 30.28
CA THR A 386 3.48 10.56 29.72
C THR A 386 2.84 9.77 28.56
N VAL A 387 1.70 10.24 28.07
CA VAL A 387 0.87 9.55 27.08
C VAL A 387 0.55 10.52 25.94
N ILE A 388 0.92 10.14 24.71
CA ILE A 388 0.50 10.80 23.47
C ILE A 388 -0.94 10.37 23.19
N SER A 389 -1.84 11.33 22.94
CA SER A 389 -3.26 11.02 22.73
C SER A 389 -3.49 10.21 21.45
N GLY A 390 -4.48 9.31 21.46
CA GLY A 390 -4.84 8.52 20.29
C GLY A 390 -5.30 9.39 19.10
N VAL A 391 -5.84 10.58 19.38
CA VAL A 391 -6.23 11.56 18.35
C VAL A 391 -5.01 12.19 17.68
N ASP A 392 -3.97 12.55 18.44
CA ASP A 392 -2.73 13.10 17.87
C ASP A 392 -1.96 12.02 17.09
N ALA A 393 -1.93 10.79 17.61
CA ALA A 393 -1.37 9.64 16.91
C ALA A 393 -2.14 9.32 15.62
N PHE A 394 -3.47 9.37 15.66
CA PHE A 394 -4.32 9.21 14.47
C PHE A 394 -4.10 10.35 13.48
N ARG A 395 -3.92 11.59 13.93
CA ARG A 395 -3.62 12.73 13.05
C ARG A 395 -2.27 12.54 12.34
N LEU A 396 -1.24 12.12 13.06
CA LEU A 396 0.07 11.78 12.50
C LEU A 396 -0.07 10.71 11.41
N TYR A 397 -0.84 9.65 11.68
CA TYR A 397 -1.10 8.56 10.75
C TYR A 397 -1.95 8.98 9.53
N ASP A 398 -3.15 9.51 9.75
CA ASP A 398 -4.16 9.75 8.72
C ASP A 398 -3.85 10.99 7.87
N THR A 399 -3.46 12.09 8.52
CA THR A 399 -3.25 13.37 7.83
C THR A 399 -1.85 13.48 7.25
N TYR A 400 -0.84 12.97 7.97
CA TYR A 400 0.56 13.15 7.60
C TYR A 400 1.21 11.85 7.13
N GLY A 401 0.52 10.71 7.15
CA GLY A 401 1.06 9.42 6.69
C GLY A 401 2.16 8.85 7.60
N PHE A 402 2.32 9.40 8.80
CA PHE A 402 3.35 9.01 9.76
C PHE A 402 2.91 7.76 10.53
N PRO A 403 3.62 6.62 10.39
CA PRO A 403 3.23 5.36 11.00
C PRO A 403 3.00 5.43 12.51
N ILE A 404 2.01 4.68 12.98
CA ILE A 404 1.74 4.55 14.42
C ILE A 404 2.95 3.93 15.13
N GLU A 405 3.62 2.95 14.53
CA GLU A 405 4.77 2.27 15.15
C GLU A 405 5.96 3.21 15.34
N LEU A 406 6.17 4.14 14.40
CA LEU A 406 7.21 5.16 14.59
C LEU A 406 6.83 6.15 15.68
N THR A 407 5.54 6.50 15.78
CA THR A 407 5.03 7.31 16.90
C THR A 407 5.32 6.62 18.24
N GLU A 408 5.08 5.31 18.33
CA GLU A 408 5.36 4.50 19.51
C GLU A 408 6.85 4.42 19.83
N GLU A 409 7.70 4.10 18.86
CA GLU A 409 9.15 4.00 19.07
C GLU A 409 9.76 5.34 19.52
N TYR A 410 9.36 6.45 18.90
CA TYR A 410 9.81 7.80 19.30
C TYR A 410 9.23 8.23 20.66
N ALA A 411 7.99 7.81 20.99
CA ALA A 411 7.43 8.03 22.32
C ALA A 411 8.24 7.27 23.38
N GLU A 412 8.60 6.02 23.13
CA GLU A 412 9.38 5.19 24.05
C GLU A 412 10.77 5.80 24.31
N GLU A 413 11.48 6.27 23.27
CA GLU A 413 12.76 7.00 23.42
C GLU A 413 12.61 8.29 24.26
N ALA A 414 11.45 8.94 24.19
CA ALA A 414 11.14 10.12 24.99
C ALA A 414 10.65 9.79 26.41
N GLY A 415 10.56 8.51 26.79
CA GLY A 415 10.03 8.03 28.07
C GLY A 415 8.50 8.13 28.17
N MET A 416 7.80 8.02 27.04
CA MET A 416 6.35 8.19 26.89
C MET A 416 5.72 6.96 26.24
N THR A 417 4.39 6.90 26.23
CA THR A 417 3.58 5.84 25.61
C THR A 417 2.53 6.47 24.69
N VAL A 418 1.88 5.68 23.85
CA VAL A 418 0.79 6.12 22.95
C VAL A 418 -0.52 5.50 23.41
N ASP A 419 -1.60 6.28 23.42
CA ASP A 419 -2.96 5.79 23.65
C ASP A 419 -3.48 5.05 22.41
N HIS A 420 -3.18 3.75 22.36
CA HIS A 420 -3.53 2.87 21.25
C HIS A 420 -5.05 2.62 21.15
N GLU A 421 -5.76 2.61 22.27
CA GLU A 421 -7.23 2.44 22.28
C GLU A 421 -7.91 3.67 21.66
N GLY A 422 -7.45 4.88 22.01
CA GLY A 422 -7.89 6.12 21.38
C GLY A 422 -7.61 6.16 19.88
N PHE A 423 -6.46 5.64 19.44
CA PHE A 423 -6.11 5.55 18.01
C PHE A 423 -7.06 4.63 17.24
N GLU A 424 -7.31 3.42 17.75
CA GLU A 424 -8.23 2.45 17.13
C GLU A 424 -9.67 2.98 17.05
N ASN A 425 -10.11 3.71 18.07
CA ASN A 425 -11.41 4.37 18.05
C ASN A 425 -11.55 5.38 16.91
N GLU A 426 -10.50 6.15 16.59
CA GLU A 426 -10.50 7.06 15.43
C GLU A 426 -10.42 6.33 14.08
N MET A 427 -9.66 5.23 14.02
CA MET A 427 -9.61 4.33 12.86
C MET A 427 -10.99 3.73 12.55
N GLU A 428 -11.74 3.27 13.55
CA GLU A 428 -13.07 2.71 13.31
C GLU A 428 -14.06 3.80 12.87
N LYS A 429 -14.01 5.01 13.45
CA LYS A 429 -14.78 6.17 12.94
C LYS A 429 -14.45 6.49 11.48
N GLN A 430 -13.18 6.37 11.06
CA GLN A 430 -12.80 6.53 9.65
C GLN A 430 -13.39 5.43 8.77
N ARG A 431 -13.33 4.17 9.20
CA ARG A 431 -13.93 3.03 8.49
C ARG A 431 -15.43 3.16 8.36
N GLU A 432 -16.12 3.59 9.41
CA GLU A 432 -17.57 3.85 9.39
C GLU A 432 -17.93 4.97 8.39
N ARG A 433 -17.17 6.08 8.37
CA ARG A 433 -17.34 7.14 7.35
C ARG A 433 -17.13 6.60 5.93
N ALA A 434 -16.13 5.74 5.72
CA ALA A 434 -15.88 5.11 4.42
C ALA A 434 -16.95 4.09 4.02
N ARG A 435 -17.52 3.34 4.98
CA ARG A 435 -18.64 2.40 4.78
C ARG A 435 -19.93 3.15 4.45
N ALA A 436 -20.21 4.26 5.14
CA ALA A 436 -21.35 5.12 4.85
C ALA A 436 -21.27 5.77 3.46
N ALA A 437 -20.06 6.03 2.95
CA ALA A 437 -19.84 6.49 1.57
C ALA A 437 -19.97 5.38 0.50
N ARG A 438 -20.05 4.10 0.89
CA ARG A 438 -20.20 2.93 0.00
C ARG A 438 -21.61 2.34 -0.04
N GLN A 439 -22.56 2.88 0.71
CA GLN A 439 -23.96 2.46 0.63
C GLN A 439 -24.63 2.99 -0.64
N ASP A 440 -24.22 2.46 -1.80
CA ASP A 440 -25.05 2.38 -3.01
C ASP A 440 -24.54 1.31 -4.01
N VAL A 441 -24.00 0.19 -3.50
CA VAL A 441 -23.70 -0.98 -4.32
C VAL A 441 -24.20 -2.23 -3.59
N ASP A 442 -25.43 -2.63 -3.93
CA ASP A 442 -26.11 -3.79 -3.37
C ASP A 442 -25.50 -5.09 -3.96
N SER A 443 -24.49 -5.62 -3.27
CA SER A 443 -23.87 -6.91 -3.61
C SER A 443 -23.72 -7.77 -2.36
N MET A 444 -24.85 -8.24 -1.82
CA MET A 444 -24.99 -9.57 -1.20
C MET A 444 -26.40 -9.71 -0.60
N GLN A 445 -27.35 -10.19 -1.41
CA GLN A 445 -28.59 -10.76 -0.89
C GLN A 445 -28.39 -12.28 -0.71
N VAL A 446 -28.15 -12.65 0.55
CA VAL A 446 -28.56 -13.86 1.28
C VAL A 446 -28.75 -15.15 0.47
N GLN A 447 -27.84 -16.12 0.72
CA GLN A 447 -28.14 -17.54 0.52
C GLN A 447 -29.29 -17.96 1.45
N GLY A 448 -30.46 -18.22 0.88
CA GLY A 448 -31.61 -18.78 1.59
C GLY A 448 -32.93 -18.53 0.85
N GLY A 449 -33.27 -19.38 -0.12
CA GLY A 449 -34.52 -19.31 -0.87
C GLY A 449 -34.56 -20.27 -2.06
N VAL A 450 -35.73 -20.40 -2.69
CA VAL A 450 -36.11 -21.33 -3.79
C VAL A 450 -35.03 -21.54 -4.86
N LEU A 451 -34.18 -20.55 -5.13
CA LEU A 451 -33.06 -20.62 -6.08
C LEU A 451 -32.04 -21.75 -5.78
N GLY A 452 -31.82 -22.10 -4.51
CA GLY A 452 -30.92 -23.20 -4.12
C GLY A 452 -31.45 -24.59 -4.46
N GLU A 453 -32.78 -24.73 -4.59
CA GLU A 453 -33.44 -25.99 -4.94
C GLU A 453 -33.54 -26.22 -6.45
N ILE A 454 -33.26 -25.18 -7.27
CA ILE A 454 -33.32 -25.27 -8.72
C ILE A 454 -32.12 -26.08 -9.24
N LYS A 455 -32.38 -27.36 -9.57
CA LYS A 455 -31.40 -28.31 -10.12
C LYS A 455 -31.58 -28.59 -11.61
N VAL A 456 -32.42 -27.83 -12.30
CA VAL A 456 -32.64 -28.00 -13.74
C VAL A 456 -31.37 -27.66 -14.52
N ALA A 457 -31.07 -28.43 -15.56
CA ALA A 457 -29.93 -28.17 -16.43
C ALA A 457 -30.16 -26.90 -17.27
N SER A 458 -29.10 -26.15 -17.53
CA SER A 458 -29.08 -24.97 -18.38
C SER A 458 -27.75 -24.93 -19.12
N GLU A 459 -27.79 -24.94 -20.45
CA GLU A 459 -26.61 -24.92 -21.31
C GLU A 459 -26.39 -23.53 -21.89
N PHE A 460 -25.17 -22.99 -21.75
CA PHE A 460 -24.79 -21.72 -22.38
C PHE A 460 -24.18 -21.95 -23.77
N VAL A 461 -24.83 -21.45 -24.81
CA VAL A 461 -24.40 -21.55 -26.22
C VAL A 461 -23.94 -20.20 -26.81
N GLY A 462 -23.90 -19.16 -25.98
CA GLY A 462 -23.69 -17.77 -26.39
C GLY A 462 -22.28 -17.40 -26.82
N TYR A 463 -21.34 -18.34 -26.86
CA TYR A 463 -19.99 -18.10 -27.41
C TYR A 463 -20.00 -17.91 -28.93
N GLY A 464 -20.83 -18.69 -29.65
CA GLY A 464 -20.98 -18.58 -31.12
C GLY A 464 -22.41 -18.31 -31.57
N THR A 465 -23.38 -18.32 -30.65
CA THR A 465 -24.81 -18.22 -30.98
C THR A 465 -25.41 -16.96 -30.38
N VAL A 466 -26.01 -16.11 -31.22
CA VAL A 466 -26.68 -14.86 -30.78
C VAL A 466 -28.20 -15.00 -30.63
N ALA A 467 -28.77 -16.07 -31.17
CA ALA A 467 -30.18 -16.41 -31.04
C ALA A 467 -30.39 -17.92 -31.07
N THR A 468 -31.26 -18.45 -30.21
CA THR A 468 -31.62 -19.87 -30.17
C THR A 468 -33.08 -20.04 -29.76
N GLU A 469 -33.68 -21.15 -30.17
CA GLU A 469 -34.93 -21.64 -29.57
C GLU A 469 -34.60 -22.28 -28.21
N SER A 470 -35.47 -22.08 -27.22
CA SER A 470 -35.29 -22.56 -25.85
C SER A 470 -36.63 -22.71 -25.12
N ASN A 471 -36.66 -23.48 -24.03
CA ASN A 471 -37.82 -23.62 -23.15
C ASN A 471 -37.56 -22.96 -21.79
N VAL A 472 -38.60 -22.34 -21.24
CA VAL A 472 -38.58 -21.78 -19.88
C VAL A 472 -38.74 -22.90 -18.84
N VAL A 473 -37.63 -23.38 -18.28
CA VAL A 473 -37.62 -24.53 -17.36
C VAL A 473 -37.92 -24.17 -15.91
N ALA A 474 -37.73 -22.90 -15.53
CA ALA A 474 -38.10 -22.40 -14.21
C ALA A 474 -38.51 -20.93 -14.28
N LEU A 475 -39.51 -20.56 -13.48
CA LEU A 475 -39.97 -19.19 -13.27
C LEU A 475 -40.07 -18.93 -11.77
N VAL A 476 -39.55 -17.78 -11.35
CA VAL A 476 -39.53 -17.34 -9.96
C VAL A 476 -39.99 -15.88 -9.90
N LYS A 477 -40.89 -15.57 -8.96
CA LYS A 477 -41.40 -14.23 -8.69
C LYS A 477 -41.40 -14.00 -7.20
N ASN A 478 -40.86 -12.86 -6.74
CA ASN A 478 -40.76 -12.52 -5.32
C ASN A 478 -40.12 -13.63 -4.45
N GLY A 479 -39.17 -14.38 -5.00
CA GLY A 479 -38.48 -15.46 -4.29
C GLY A 479 -39.22 -16.80 -4.24
N GLU A 480 -40.39 -16.93 -4.86
CA GLU A 480 -41.19 -18.16 -4.93
C GLU A 480 -41.36 -18.65 -6.37
N TYR A 481 -41.54 -19.97 -6.58
CA TYR A 481 -41.89 -20.50 -7.89
C TYR A 481 -43.24 -19.94 -8.36
N THR A 482 -43.33 -19.61 -9.63
CA THR A 482 -44.59 -19.25 -10.29
C THR A 482 -44.74 -20.03 -11.59
N ASP A 483 -45.98 -20.31 -12.00
CA ASP A 483 -46.26 -20.95 -13.28
C ASP A 483 -46.40 -19.94 -14.43
N SER A 484 -46.55 -18.64 -14.12
CA SER A 484 -46.65 -17.60 -15.14
C SER A 484 -46.24 -16.20 -14.65
N LEU A 485 -45.91 -15.33 -15.61
CA LEU A 485 -45.70 -13.89 -15.47
C LEU A 485 -46.56 -13.15 -16.50
N GLN A 486 -47.30 -12.14 -16.05
CA GLN A 486 -48.16 -11.32 -16.92
C GLN A 486 -47.45 -10.05 -17.41
N ALA A 487 -47.98 -9.42 -18.46
CA ALA A 487 -47.50 -8.13 -18.96
C ALA A 487 -47.40 -7.08 -17.83
N GLY A 488 -46.25 -6.41 -17.73
CA GLY A 488 -45.89 -5.46 -16.69
C GLY A 488 -45.22 -6.09 -15.45
N GLU A 489 -45.17 -7.41 -15.35
CA GLU A 489 -44.56 -8.09 -14.20
C GLU A 489 -43.07 -8.38 -14.41
N GLU A 490 -42.30 -8.26 -13.33
CA GLU A 490 -40.90 -8.65 -13.27
C GLU A 490 -40.73 -10.00 -12.58
N GLY A 491 -39.72 -10.76 -12.99
CA GLY A 491 -39.40 -12.05 -12.39
C GLY A 491 -38.02 -12.55 -12.80
N GLN A 492 -37.70 -13.77 -12.37
CA GLN A 492 -36.50 -14.49 -12.74
C GLN A 492 -36.86 -15.78 -13.47
N LEU A 493 -36.05 -16.17 -14.45
CA LEU A 493 -36.25 -17.43 -15.15
C LEU A 493 -34.94 -18.15 -15.48
N ILE A 494 -35.06 -19.45 -15.72
CA ILE A 494 -33.99 -20.27 -16.28
C ILE A 494 -34.47 -20.86 -17.60
N LEU A 495 -33.58 -20.85 -18.57
CA LEU A 495 -33.73 -21.46 -19.89
C LEU A 495 -32.97 -22.78 -19.93
N ASP A 496 -33.48 -23.79 -20.65
CA ASP A 496 -32.74 -25.03 -20.89
C ASP A 496 -31.45 -24.79 -21.71
N VAL A 497 -31.50 -23.87 -22.68
CA VAL A 497 -30.38 -23.46 -23.54
C VAL A 497 -30.42 -21.94 -23.70
N THR A 498 -29.33 -21.23 -23.42
CA THR A 498 -29.32 -19.77 -23.47
C THR A 498 -28.13 -19.19 -24.26
N PRO A 499 -28.36 -18.16 -25.10
CA PRO A 499 -27.29 -17.39 -25.72
C PRO A 499 -26.82 -16.22 -24.82
N PHE A 500 -27.50 -15.96 -23.70
CA PHE A 500 -27.20 -14.84 -22.81
C PHE A 500 -26.08 -15.18 -21.82
N TYR A 501 -24.99 -14.43 -21.90
CA TYR A 501 -23.85 -14.52 -21.00
C TYR A 501 -24.24 -13.99 -19.62
N ALA A 502 -23.99 -14.80 -18.59
CA ALA A 502 -24.13 -14.37 -17.20
C ALA A 502 -22.90 -13.57 -16.77
N GLU A 503 -23.10 -12.47 -16.04
CA GLU A 503 -22.02 -11.62 -15.55
C GLU A 503 -20.94 -12.43 -14.83
N SER A 504 -19.70 -12.34 -15.31
CA SER A 504 -18.56 -13.09 -14.78
C SER A 504 -17.26 -12.59 -15.39
N GLY A 505 -16.15 -12.67 -14.63
CA GLY A 505 -14.81 -12.32 -15.11
C GLY A 505 -14.67 -10.83 -15.49
N GLY A 506 -15.44 -9.94 -14.86
CA GLY A 506 -15.49 -8.52 -15.17
C GLY A 506 -16.39 -8.14 -16.36
N GLN A 507 -16.80 -9.09 -17.20
CA GLN A 507 -17.76 -8.85 -18.28
C GLN A 507 -19.19 -8.76 -17.74
N ILE A 508 -19.90 -7.66 -18.07
CA ILE A 508 -21.31 -7.48 -17.73
C ILE A 508 -22.23 -8.51 -18.40
N ALA A 509 -23.39 -8.74 -17.80
CA ALA A 509 -24.41 -9.62 -18.36
C ALA A 509 -24.96 -9.13 -19.71
N ASP A 510 -25.39 -10.09 -20.53
CA ASP A 510 -26.14 -9.75 -21.74
C ASP A 510 -27.54 -9.23 -21.46
N ARG A 511 -28.03 -8.47 -22.43
CA ARG A 511 -29.42 -8.00 -22.53
C ARG A 511 -30.04 -8.45 -23.83
N GLY A 512 -31.35 -8.41 -23.92
CA GLY A 512 -32.07 -8.78 -25.14
C GLY A 512 -33.50 -9.19 -24.87
N TYR A 513 -34.04 -10.08 -25.69
CA TYR A 513 -35.46 -10.44 -25.66
C TYR A 513 -35.68 -11.95 -25.75
N LEU A 514 -36.76 -12.41 -25.10
CA LEU A 514 -37.40 -13.69 -25.38
C LEU A 514 -38.69 -13.41 -26.15
N LEU A 515 -38.88 -14.08 -27.29
CA LEU A 515 -40.02 -13.88 -28.17
C LEU A 515 -40.79 -15.19 -28.37
N ALA A 516 -42.10 -15.14 -28.27
CA ALA A 516 -43.02 -16.20 -28.70
C ALA A 516 -44.29 -15.57 -29.31
N ASP A 517 -45.21 -16.39 -29.81
CA ASP A 517 -46.45 -15.87 -30.40
C ASP A 517 -47.27 -15.09 -29.35
N GLY A 518 -47.46 -13.79 -29.59
CA GLY A 518 -48.14 -12.88 -28.66
C GLY A 518 -47.43 -12.60 -27.34
N VAL A 519 -46.15 -13.00 -27.17
CA VAL A 519 -45.38 -12.81 -25.93
C VAL A 519 -44.03 -12.16 -26.24
N LYS A 520 -43.72 -11.08 -25.52
CA LYS A 520 -42.45 -10.36 -25.60
C LYS A 520 -41.91 -10.08 -24.21
N VAL A 521 -40.70 -10.56 -23.93
CA VAL A 521 -40.08 -10.47 -22.61
C VAL A 521 -38.70 -9.83 -22.75
N LEU A 522 -38.45 -8.75 -22.01
CA LEU A 522 -37.16 -8.08 -21.93
C LEU A 522 -36.28 -8.79 -20.90
N VAL A 523 -35.07 -9.19 -21.30
CA VAL A 523 -34.01 -9.66 -20.39
C VAL A 523 -33.16 -8.46 -19.99
N LYS A 524 -33.20 -8.10 -18.69
CA LYS A 524 -32.51 -6.93 -18.14
C LYS A 524 -31.10 -7.24 -17.66
N ASP A 525 -30.91 -8.44 -17.12
CA ASP A 525 -29.69 -8.88 -16.44
C ASP A 525 -29.66 -10.41 -16.37
N VAL A 526 -28.46 -11.00 -16.34
CA VAL A 526 -28.25 -12.45 -16.25
C VAL A 526 -27.11 -12.74 -15.28
N GLN A 527 -27.38 -13.54 -14.26
CA GLN A 527 -26.45 -13.85 -13.17
C GLN A 527 -26.28 -15.37 -13.04
N LYS A 528 -25.24 -15.83 -12.35
CA LYS A 528 -25.11 -17.27 -12.04
C LYS A 528 -25.97 -17.65 -10.83
N ALA A 529 -26.83 -18.65 -11.00
CA ALA A 529 -27.53 -19.30 -9.90
C ALA A 529 -26.56 -20.14 -9.05
N PRO A 530 -26.95 -20.59 -7.83
CA PRO A 530 -26.08 -21.36 -6.95
C PRO A 530 -25.47 -22.63 -7.55
N ASN A 531 -26.14 -23.28 -8.50
CA ASN A 531 -25.63 -24.46 -9.20
C ASN A 531 -25.02 -24.12 -10.58
N GLY A 532 -24.66 -22.85 -10.82
CA GLY A 532 -23.95 -22.38 -12.01
C GLY A 532 -24.83 -22.07 -13.23
N GLN A 533 -26.16 -22.22 -13.14
CA GLN A 533 -27.07 -21.93 -14.26
C GLN A 533 -27.21 -20.42 -14.51
N ASN A 534 -27.55 -20.05 -15.74
CA ASN A 534 -27.85 -18.67 -16.12
C ASN A 534 -29.25 -18.27 -15.64
N LEU A 535 -29.32 -17.40 -14.64
CA LEU A 535 -30.54 -16.85 -14.06
C LEU A 535 -30.84 -15.50 -14.70
N HIS A 536 -31.92 -15.44 -15.47
CA HIS A 536 -32.31 -14.26 -16.24
C HIS A 536 -33.29 -13.44 -15.42
N LYS A 537 -32.98 -12.16 -15.15
CA LYS A 537 -33.95 -11.19 -14.62
C LYS A 537 -34.70 -10.57 -15.78
N VAL A 538 -36.02 -10.67 -15.75
CA VAL A 538 -36.87 -10.35 -16.90
C VAL A 538 -38.06 -9.49 -16.55
N VAL A 539 -38.59 -8.81 -17.56
CA VAL A 539 -39.87 -8.08 -17.51
C VAL A 539 -40.71 -8.50 -18.71
N VAL A 540 -41.94 -8.91 -18.47
CA VAL A 540 -42.87 -9.21 -19.57
C VAL A 540 -43.42 -7.89 -20.10
N GLU A 541 -43.11 -7.53 -21.35
CA GLU A 541 -43.62 -6.32 -21.98
C GLU A 541 -45.00 -6.57 -22.60
N GLU A 542 -45.20 -7.74 -23.23
CA GLU A 542 -46.44 -8.13 -23.90
C GLU A 542 -46.77 -9.60 -23.61
N GLY A 543 -48.06 -9.91 -23.45
CA GLY A 543 -48.56 -11.29 -23.29
C GLY A 543 -48.46 -11.87 -21.88
N THR A 544 -48.39 -13.20 -21.80
CA THR A 544 -48.19 -13.95 -20.54
C THR A 544 -47.17 -15.04 -20.80
N LEU A 545 -46.06 -15.00 -20.06
CA LEU A 545 -45.01 -16.03 -20.12
C LEU A 545 -45.37 -17.14 -19.14
N THR A 546 -45.45 -18.38 -19.60
CA THR A 546 -45.71 -19.54 -18.74
C THR A 546 -44.47 -20.40 -18.58
N LYS A 547 -44.43 -21.22 -17.53
CA LYS A 547 -43.46 -22.31 -17.41
C LYS A 547 -43.63 -23.27 -18.59
N ASP A 548 -42.53 -23.85 -19.03
CA ASP A 548 -42.42 -24.75 -20.18
C ASP A 548 -42.78 -24.11 -21.54
N ALA A 549 -42.90 -22.77 -21.60
CA ALA A 549 -43.11 -22.07 -22.86
C ALA A 549 -41.88 -22.18 -23.76
N ALA A 550 -42.11 -22.51 -25.03
CA ALA A 550 -41.11 -22.42 -26.08
C ALA A 550 -40.94 -20.95 -26.49
N VAL A 551 -39.71 -20.45 -26.41
CA VAL A 551 -39.34 -19.07 -26.70
C VAL A 551 -38.11 -19.02 -27.58
N LYS A 552 -38.04 -17.98 -28.41
CA LYS A 552 -36.83 -17.61 -29.13
C LYS A 552 -36.05 -16.59 -28.31
N ALA A 553 -34.91 -17.02 -27.78
CA ALA A 553 -33.98 -16.19 -27.02
C ALA A 553 -33.04 -15.45 -27.97
N ILE A 554 -32.98 -14.11 -27.88
CA ILE A 554 -32.19 -13.24 -28.78
C ILE A 554 -31.46 -12.18 -27.97
N ILE A 555 -30.12 -12.13 -28.07
CA ILE A 555 -29.32 -11.10 -27.40
C ILE A 555 -29.27 -9.77 -28.18
N ASP A 556 -28.96 -8.68 -27.49
CA ASP A 556 -28.55 -7.41 -28.10
C ASP A 556 -27.13 -7.53 -28.67
N THR A 557 -27.05 -7.85 -29.95
CA THR A 557 -25.79 -8.01 -30.69
C THR A 557 -24.94 -6.75 -30.73
N LYS A 558 -25.54 -5.55 -30.69
CA LYS A 558 -24.77 -4.29 -30.68
C LYS A 558 -24.10 -4.09 -29.33
N ASN A 559 -24.85 -4.33 -28.25
CA ASN A 559 -24.30 -4.28 -26.90
C ASN A 559 -23.17 -5.31 -26.73
N ARG A 560 -23.44 -6.58 -27.07
CA ARG A 560 -22.44 -7.66 -27.02
C ARG A 560 -21.20 -7.30 -27.84
N SER A 561 -21.34 -6.79 -29.06
CA SER A 561 -20.22 -6.43 -29.92
C SER A 561 -19.30 -5.40 -29.26
N SER A 562 -19.85 -4.36 -28.61
CA SER A 562 -19.03 -3.38 -27.88
C SER A 562 -18.35 -3.99 -26.66
N VAL A 563 -19.06 -4.84 -25.90
CA VAL A 563 -18.52 -5.51 -24.71
C VAL A 563 -17.34 -6.42 -25.09
N VAL A 564 -17.45 -7.26 -26.11
CA VAL A 564 -16.36 -8.20 -26.49
C VAL A 564 -15.12 -7.49 -27.04
N LYS A 565 -15.29 -6.32 -27.66
CA LYS A 565 -14.16 -5.45 -28.07
C LYS A 565 -13.41 -4.93 -26.86
N ASN A 566 -14.13 -4.39 -25.89
CA ASN A 566 -13.55 -3.94 -24.62
C ASN A 566 -12.90 -5.12 -23.86
N HIS A 567 -13.52 -6.31 -23.85
CA HIS A 567 -12.96 -7.48 -23.18
C HIS A 567 -11.61 -7.89 -23.78
N THR A 568 -11.56 -8.05 -25.10
CA THR A 568 -10.30 -8.44 -25.77
C THR A 568 -9.24 -7.35 -25.64
N ALA A 569 -9.63 -6.08 -25.65
CA ALA A 569 -8.71 -4.98 -25.37
C ALA A 569 -8.17 -5.00 -23.94
N THR A 570 -8.92 -5.51 -22.95
CA THR A 570 -8.41 -5.70 -21.59
C THR A 570 -7.25 -6.69 -21.55
N HIS A 571 -7.30 -7.79 -22.31
CA HIS A 571 -6.17 -8.74 -22.40
C HIS A 571 -4.94 -8.12 -23.05
N LEU A 572 -5.13 -7.39 -24.16
CA LEU A 572 -4.04 -6.66 -24.82
C LEU A 572 -3.41 -5.60 -23.89
N LEU A 573 -4.25 -4.89 -23.13
CA LEU A 573 -3.82 -3.91 -22.13
C LEU A 573 -3.03 -4.57 -21.01
N HIS A 574 -3.49 -5.71 -20.50
CA HIS A 574 -2.82 -6.44 -19.42
C HIS A 574 -1.41 -6.86 -19.83
N GLN A 575 -1.25 -7.42 -21.04
CA GLN A 575 0.05 -7.76 -21.57
C GLN A 575 0.92 -6.51 -21.81
N ALA A 576 0.37 -5.45 -22.41
CA ALA A 576 1.10 -4.22 -22.66
C ALA A 576 1.62 -3.57 -21.36
N LEU A 577 0.84 -3.64 -20.28
CA LEU A 577 1.26 -3.19 -18.96
C LEU A 577 2.45 -4.02 -18.44
N LYS A 578 2.43 -5.35 -18.60
CA LYS A 578 3.55 -6.21 -18.20
C LYS A 578 4.81 -5.92 -19.02
N ASP A 579 4.68 -5.70 -20.32
CA ASP A 579 5.81 -5.42 -21.21
C ASP A 579 6.47 -4.07 -20.92
N VAL A 580 5.68 -3.06 -20.53
CA VAL A 580 6.18 -1.71 -20.24
C VAL A 580 6.64 -1.54 -18.80
N LEU A 581 5.85 -2.03 -17.84
CA LEU A 581 6.07 -1.78 -16.42
C LEU A 581 6.83 -2.92 -15.73
N GLY A 582 6.65 -4.17 -16.18
CA GLY A 582 7.26 -5.37 -15.62
C GLY A 582 6.27 -6.49 -15.30
N THR A 583 6.78 -7.72 -15.15
CA THR A 583 5.97 -8.94 -14.93
C THR A 583 5.19 -8.97 -13.61
N HIS A 584 5.54 -8.10 -12.65
CA HIS A 584 4.87 -7.93 -11.36
C HIS A 584 3.47 -7.30 -11.48
N VAL A 585 3.15 -6.71 -12.64
CA VAL A 585 1.80 -6.20 -12.89
C VAL A 585 0.86 -7.38 -12.99
N ASN A 586 -0.13 -7.45 -12.10
CA ASN A 586 -1.17 -8.47 -12.11
C ASN A 586 -2.53 -7.81 -11.90
N GLN A 587 -3.58 -8.41 -12.47
CA GLN A 587 -4.95 -7.95 -12.31
C GLN A 587 -5.38 -7.98 -10.83
N ALA A 588 -5.85 -6.85 -10.33
CA ALA A 588 -6.51 -6.68 -9.03
C ALA A 588 -8.04 -6.51 -9.16
N GLY A 589 -8.53 -6.22 -10.36
CA GLY A 589 -9.97 -6.07 -10.64
C GLY A 589 -10.24 -5.71 -12.10
N SER A 590 -11.43 -6.05 -12.60
CA SER A 590 -11.83 -5.77 -13.99
C SER A 590 -13.31 -5.44 -14.07
N LEU A 591 -13.69 -4.52 -14.96
CA LEU A 591 -15.07 -4.26 -15.37
C LEU A 591 -15.08 -3.92 -16.86
N VAL A 592 -15.94 -4.60 -17.61
CA VAL A 592 -16.05 -4.47 -19.07
C VAL A 592 -17.52 -4.24 -19.42
N THR A 593 -17.85 -3.03 -19.84
CA THR A 593 -19.19 -2.63 -20.29
C THR A 593 -19.21 -2.34 -21.79
N SER A 594 -20.36 -2.02 -22.36
CA SER A 594 -20.48 -1.58 -23.76
C SER A 594 -19.84 -0.22 -24.01
N GLU A 595 -19.73 0.63 -22.99
CA GLU A 595 -19.25 2.00 -23.10
C GLU A 595 -17.73 2.08 -22.86
N ARG A 596 -17.21 1.30 -21.90
CA ARG A 596 -15.84 1.38 -21.42
C ARG A 596 -15.32 0.08 -20.81
N LEU A 597 -14.02 0.02 -20.59
CA LEU A 597 -13.37 -0.95 -19.70
C LEU A 597 -12.63 -0.24 -18.57
N ARG A 598 -12.51 -0.94 -17.46
CA ARG A 598 -11.75 -0.56 -16.27
C ARG A 598 -10.88 -1.73 -15.85
N PHE A 599 -9.59 -1.49 -15.73
CA PHE A 599 -8.60 -2.49 -15.37
C PHE A 599 -7.79 -2.01 -14.17
N ASP A 600 -7.90 -2.74 -13.07
CA ASP A 600 -7.18 -2.48 -11.82
C ASP A 600 -6.00 -3.43 -11.72
N PHE A 601 -4.82 -2.93 -11.39
CA PHE A 601 -3.58 -3.71 -11.43
C PHE A 601 -2.58 -3.33 -10.34
N SER A 602 -1.73 -4.28 -9.96
CA SER A 602 -0.65 -4.07 -8.99
C SER A 602 0.51 -3.30 -9.59
N HIS A 603 0.84 -2.13 -9.03
CA HIS A 603 2.01 -1.34 -9.44
C HIS A 603 2.39 -0.29 -8.38
N PHE A 604 3.70 -0.07 -8.21
CA PHE A 604 4.30 0.63 -7.06
C PHE A 604 4.39 2.16 -7.18
N GLY A 605 3.78 2.78 -8.19
CA GLY A 605 3.86 4.23 -8.36
C GLY A 605 3.02 4.74 -9.52
N GLN A 606 3.07 6.05 -9.76
CA GLN A 606 2.40 6.62 -10.92
C GLN A 606 3.10 6.19 -12.22
N VAL A 607 2.35 5.55 -13.11
CA VAL A 607 2.67 5.26 -14.50
C VAL A 607 2.86 6.60 -15.19
N GLN A 608 4.05 6.79 -15.74
CA GLN A 608 4.45 8.03 -16.34
C GLN A 608 3.70 8.27 -17.66
N ALA A 609 3.63 9.54 -18.07
CA ALA A 609 2.86 9.92 -19.26
C ALA A 609 3.39 9.24 -20.54
N ASP A 610 4.70 9.08 -20.66
CA ASP A 610 5.37 8.38 -21.76
C ASP A 610 5.15 6.86 -21.71
N GLU A 611 5.13 6.27 -20.50
CA GLU A 611 4.76 4.86 -20.31
C GLU A 611 3.31 4.62 -20.73
N LEU A 612 2.36 5.49 -20.35
CA LEU A 612 0.96 5.41 -20.77
C LEU A 612 0.80 5.51 -22.28
N GLU A 613 1.52 6.43 -22.93
CA GLU A 613 1.52 6.56 -24.38
C GLU A 613 2.08 5.30 -25.06
N LYS A 614 3.15 4.73 -24.50
CA LYS A 614 3.72 3.47 -24.99
C LYS A 614 2.75 2.29 -24.85
N ILE A 615 2.09 2.16 -23.69
CA ILE A 615 1.07 1.12 -23.45
C ILE A 615 -0.08 1.25 -24.45
N GLU A 616 -0.66 2.45 -24.59
CA GLU A 616 -1.75 2.70 -25.54
C GLU A 616 -1.33 2.38 -26.98
N ARG A 617 -0.10 2.75 -27.37
CA ARG A 617 0.44 2.44 -28.69
C ARG A 617 0.59 0.94 -28.91
N MET A 618 1.16 0.21 -27.96
CA MET A 618 1.34 -1.26 -28.08
C MET A 618 0.00 -1.98 -28.25
N VAL A 619 -1.03 -1.60 -27.49
CA VAL A 619 -2.38 -2.17 -27.67
C VAL A 619 -2.91 -1.90 -29.08
N ASN A 620 -2.77 -0.68 -29.58
CA ASN A 620 -3.23 -0.33 -30.93
C ASN A 620 -2.39 -1.00 -32.04
N GLU A 621 -1.08 -1.19 -31.85
CA GLU A 621 -0.23 -1.96 -32.77
C GLU A 621 -0.78 -3.39 -32.93
N LYS A 622 -1.14 -4.05 -31.82
CA LYS A 622 -1.75 -5.40 -31.86
C LYS A 622 -3.15 -5.42 -32.46
N ILE A 623 -3.88 -4.32 -32.38
CA ILE A 623 -5.15 -4.16 -33.10
C ILE A 623 -4.90 -4.04 -34.62
N TRP A 624 -3.89 -3.27 -35.05
CA TRP A 624 -3.57 -3.06 -36.46
C TRP A 624 -2.96 -4.30 -37.12
N GLU A 625 -2.22 -5.12 -36.35
CA GLU A 625 -1.71 -6.41 -36.79
C GLU A 625 -2.82 -7.40 -37.17
N SER A 626 -4.08 -7.14 -36.78
CA SER A 626 -5.24 -7.95 -37.16
C SER A 626 -5.06 -9.43 -36.80
N ILE A 627 -4.72 -9.68 -35.54
CA ILE A 627 -4.37 -11.00 -35.00
C ILE A 627 -5.64 -11.80 -34.73
N ASP A 628 -5.66 -13.07 -35.13
CA ASP A 628 -6.75 -13.99 -34.83
C ASP A 628 -6.75 -14.38 -33.34
N VAL A 629 -7.94 -14.46 -32.75
CA VAL A 629 -8.14 -14.86 -31.36
C VAL A 629 -8.54 -16.32 -31.32
N GLU A 630 -7.63 -17.17 -30.87
CA GLU A 630 -7.84 -18.60 -30.75
C GLU A 630 -8.37 -18.96 -29.36
N ILE A 631 -9.40 -19.80 -29.33
CA ILE A 631 -10.05 -20.25 -28.09
C ILE A 631 -9.99 -21.77 -28.05
N SER A 632 -9.48 -22.32 -26.96
CA SER A 632 -9.43 -23.78 -26.75
C SER A 632 -9.83 -24.17 -25.33
N GLN A 633 -10.25 -25.43 -25.17
CA GLN A 633 -10.47 -26.04 -23.85
C GLN A 633 -9.33 -27.01 -23.59
N LYS A 634 -8.66 -26.86 -22.44
CA LYS A 634 -7.47 -27.63 -22.08
C LYS A 634 -7.51 -28.06 -20.63
N ALA A 635 -6.77 -29.11 -20.29
CA ALA A 635 -6.54 -29.44 -18.89
C ALA A 635 -5.75 -28.30 -18.22
N ILE A 636 -6.01 -28.03 -16.95
CA ILE A 636 -5.37 -26.92 -16.22
C ILE A 636 -3.82 -27.02 -16.24
N GLU A 637 -3.28 -28.22 -16.13
CA GLU A 637 -1.83 -28.45 -16.16
C GLU A 637 -1.24 -28.18 -17.56
N GLU A 638 -1.92 -28.61 -18.63
CA GLU A 638 -1.51 -28.30 -20.00
C GLU A 638 -1.53 -26.78 -20.26
N ALA A 639 -2.55 -26.08 -19.77
CA ALA A 639 -2.64 -24.64 -19.92
C ALA A 639 -1.50 -23.91 -19.18
N LYS A 640 -1.15 -24.35 -17.98
CA LYS A 640 0.01 -23.82 -17.23
C LYS A 640 1.33 -24.07 -17.96
N GLU A 641 1.53 -25.26 -18.53
CA GLU A 641 2.72 -25.61 -19.32
C GLU A 641 2.87 -24.74 -20.56
N MET A 642 1.77 -24.32 -21.19
CA MET A 642 1.77 -23.36 -22.29
C MET A 642 2.13 -21.93 -21.87
N GLY A 643 2.25 -21.66 -20.56
CA GLY A 643 2.45 -20.32 -20.02
C GLY A 643 1.16 -19.51 -19.94
N ALA A 644 -0.01 -20.16 -19.97
CA ALA A 644 -1.28 -19.45 -19.84
C ALA A 644 -1.38 -18.79 -18.48
N MET A 645 -1.66 -17.49 -18.49
CA MET A 645 -1.77 -16.72 -17.27
C MET A 645 -3.10 -17.04 -16.58
N ALA A 646 -3.00 -17.48 -15.33
CA ALA A 646 -4.14 -17.62 -14.45
C ALA A 646 -4.34 -16.32 -13.66
N LEU A 647 -5.58 -15.82 -13.61
CA LEU A 647 -5.96 -14.74 -12.72
C LEU A 647 -5.87 -15.20 -11.26
N PHE A 648 -5.24 -14.38 -10.42
CA PHE A 648 -5.00 -14.67 -9.01
C PHE A 648 -6.33 -14.68 -8.21
N GLY A 649 -6.60 -15.75 -7.46
CA GLY A 649 -7.79 -15.87 -6.60
C GLY A 649 -9.01 -16.54 -7.23
N GLU A 650 -8.98 -16.87 -8.53
CA GLU A 650 -10.05 -17.62 -9.21
C GLU A 650 -9.89 -19.13 -9.01
N LYS A 651 -11.00 -19.84 -8.76
CA LYS A 651 -11.02 -21.31 -8.69
C LYS A 651 -11.29 -21.88 -10.08
N TYR A 652 -10.29 -22.58 -10.63
CA TYR A 652 -10.41 -23.24 -11.93
C TYR A 652 -10.83 -24.71 -11.75
N GLY A 653 -11.64 -25.20 -12.69
CA GLY A 653 -11.93 -26.64 -12.79
C GLY A 653 -10.82 -27.40 -13.53
N ASP A 654 -10.96 -28.72 -13.63
CA ASP A 654 -9.98 -29.59 -14.29
C ASP A 654 -9.75 -29.23 -15.77
N VAL A 655 -10.80 -28.73 -16.43
CA VAL A 655 -10.78 -28.21 -17.80
C VAL A 655 -11.03 -26.70 -17.77
N VAL A 656 -10.12 -25.95 -18.38
CA VAL A 656 -10.15 -24.49 -18.44
C VAL A 656 -10.27 -23.99 -19.87
N ARG A 657 -10.89 -22.82 -20.03
CA ARG A 657 -10.98 -22.13 -21.32
C ARG A 657 -9.80 -21.19 -21.47
N VAL A 658 -8.98 -21.44 -22.49
CA VAL A 658 -7.78 -20.68 -22.82
C VAL A 658 -8.09 -19.76 -23.98
N VAL A 659 -7.78 -18.47 -23.82
CA VAL A 659 -7.91 -17.44 -24.85
C VAL A 659 -6.50 -17.00 -25.24
N GLN A 660 -6.19 -17.13 -26.52
CA GLN A 660 -4.89 -16.82 -27.10
C GLN A 660 -5.04 -15.75 -28.17
N VAL A 661 -4.24 -14.70 -28.09
CA VAL A 661 -4.14 -13.65 -29.10
C VAL A 661 -2.74 -13.69 -29.70
N GLY A 662 -2.58 -14.49 -30.75
CA GLY A 662 -1.29 -14.78 -31.37
C GLY A 662 -0.28 -15.32 -30.36
N ASP A 663 0.96 -14.82 -30.42
CA ASP A 663 2.03 -15.07 -29.45
C ASP A 663 2.10 -13.99 -28.35
N TYR A 664 1.18 -13.03 -28.36
CA TYR A 664 1.25 -11.84 -27.52
C TYR A 664 0.59 -12.06 -26.15
N SER A 665 -0.65 -12.56 -26.12
CA SER A 665 -1.40 -12.78 -24.88
C SER A 665 -1.99 -14.19 -24.84
N LEU A 666 -1.87 -14.84 -23.68
CA LEU A 666 -2.39 -16.19 -23.42
C LEU A 666 -2.94 -16.25 -22.00
N GLU A 667 -4.26 -16.31 -21.85
CA GLU A 667 -4.92 -16.17 -20.55
C GLU A 667 -6.09 -17.16 -20.37
N LEU A 668 -6.33 -17.56 -19.11
CA LEU A 668 -7.53 -18.31 -18.75
C LEU A 668 -8.72 -17.34 -18.64
N CYS A 669 -9.69 -17.45 -19.54
CA CYS A 669 -10.85 -16.56 -19.53
C CYS A 669 -12.13 -17.24 -19.99
N GLY A 670 -13.20 -17.10 -19.18
CA GLY A 670 -14.54 -17.60 -19.47
C GLY A 670 -15.40 -16.66 -20.32
N GLY A 671 -14.90 -15.47 -20.64
CA GLY A 671 -15.65 -14.42 -21.32
C GLY A 671 -15.82 -14.58 -22.84
N CYS A 672 -16.58 -13.66 -23.42
CA CYS A 672 -16.76 -13.55 -24.86
C CYS A 672 -15.72 -12.60 -25.46
N HIS A 673 -15.13 -12.98 -26.60
CA HIS A 673 -14.05 -12.24 -27.25
C HIS A 673 -14.37 -11.94 -28.71
N VAL A 674 -13.64 -11.00 -29.30
CA VAL A 674 -13.66 -10.84 -30.76
C VAL A 674 -12.94 -12.01 -31.42
N GLU A 675 -13.29 -12.33 -32.66
CA GLU A 675 -12.57 -13.35 -33.44
C GLU A 675 -11.21 -12.84 -33.94
N ASN A 676 -11.09 -11.53 -34.14
CA ASN A 676 -9.87 -10.89 -34.63
C ASN A 676 -9.70 -9.50 -34.00
N THR A 677 -8.47 -9.14 -33.60
CA THR A 677 -8.17 -7.90 -32.88
C THR A 677 -8.56 -6.64 -33.66
N ALA A 678 -8.56 -6.67 -35.00
CA ALA A 678 -8.99 -5.54 -35.82
C ALA A 678 -10.44 -5.11 -35.55
N SER A 679 -11.28 -6.04 -35.06
CA SER A 679 -12.68 -5.75 -34.70
C SER A 679 -12.81 -4.75 -33.56
N ILE A 680 -11.77 -4.61 -32.72
CA ILE A 680 -11.70 -3.62 -31.64
C ILE A 680 -11.71 -2.19 -32.21
N GLY A 681 -11.08 -1.99 -33.37
CA GLY A 681 -10.99 -0.71 -34.06
C GLY A 681 -9.87 0.18 -33.53
N ILE A 682 -10.14 0.95 -32.49
CA ILE A 682 -9.16 1.79 -31.81
C ILE A 682 -9.32 1.65 -30.31
N PHE A 683 -8.22 1.66 -29.57
CA PHE A 683 -8.19 1.67 -28.12
C PHE A 683 -7.68 3.04 -27.63
N LYS A 684 -8.34 3.62 -26.63
CA LYS A 684 -7.97 4.90 -26.07
C LYS A 684 -8.07 4.88 -24.54
N ILE A 685 -6.97 5.22 -23.86
CA ILE A 685 -6.95 5.44 -22.42
C ILE A 685 -7.64 6.77 -22.12
N VAL A 686 -8.63 6.71 -21.22
CA VAL A 686 -9.38 7.87 -20.73
C VAL A 686 -8.64 8.49 -19.55
N ALA A 687 -8.28 7.64 -18.57
CA ALA A 687 -7.67 8.08 -17.34
C ALA A 687 -6.85 6.97 -16.70
N GLU A 688 -5.91 7.41 -15.88
CA GLU A 688 -5.13 6.59 -14.99
C GLU A 688 -5.25 7.19 -13.58
N SER A 689 -5.50 6.37 -12.56
CA SER A 689 -5.60 6.80 -11.16
C SER A 689 -5.10 5.77 -10.15
N GLY A 690 -4.57 6.23 -9.02
CA GLY A 690 -4.31 5.36 -7.86
C GLY A 690 -5.59 5.12 -7.05
N ILE A 691 -5.91 3.85 -6.79
CA ILE A 691 -7.11 3.46 -6.01
C ILE A 691 -6.77 2.89 -4.62
N GLY A 692 -5.48 2.66 -4.36
CA GLY A 692 -4.94 2.19 -3.09
C GLY A 692 -3.42 2.10 -3.16
N ALA A 693 -2.76 1.92 -2.01
CA ALA A 693 -1.32 1.72 -1.99
C ALA A 693 -0.95 0.44 -2.76
N GLY A 694 -0.13 0.57 -3.80
CA GLY A 694 0.28 -0.55 -4.66
C GLY A 694 -0.75 -0.97 -5.72
N THR A 695 -1.90 -0.29 -5.82
CA THR A 695 -2.95 -0.61 -6.81
C THR A 695 -3.34 0.60 -7.65
N ARG A 696 -3.39 0.40 -8.96
CA ARG A 696 -3.61 1.41 -9.99
C ARG A 696 -4.80 1.03 -10.85
N ARG A 697 -5.42 2.00 -11.51
CA ARG A 697 -6.60 1.82 -12.36
C ARG A 697 -6.40 2.53 -13.69
N ILE A 698 -6.60 1.79 -14.78
CA ILE A 698 -6.77 2.35 -16.12
C ILE A 698 -8.24 2.24 -16.51
N GLU A 699 -8.80 3.37 -16.94
CA GLU A 699 -10.09 3.41 -17.63
C GLU A 699 -9.83 3.69 -19.10
N ALA A 700 -10.43 2.89 -19.98
CA ALA A 700 -10.23 3.00 -21.42
C ALA A 700 -11.53 2.71 -22.18
N VAL A 701 -11.53 3.10 -23.45
CA VAL A 701 -12.65 2.92 -24.37
C VAL A 701 -12.16 2.35 -25.69
N THR A 702 -13.02 1.63 -26.39
CA THR A 702 -12.70 1.08 -27.72
C THR A 702 -13.70 1.49 -28.80
N GLY A 703 -13.32 1.30 -30.06
CA GLY A 703 -14.18 1.40 -31.23
C GLY A 703 -14.94 2.74 -31.30
N LYS A 704 -16.28 2.67 -31.25
CA LYS A 704 -17.14 3.84 -31.38
C LYS A 704 -16.93 4.83 -30.23
N SER A 705 -16.90 4.36 -28.97
CA SER A 705 -16.73 5.22 -27.79
C SER A 705 -15.38 5.96 -27.82
N ALA A 706 -14.33 5.28 -28.28
CA ALA A 706 -13.03 5.90 -28.47
C ALA A 706 -13.03 6.96 -29.58
N TYR A 707 -13.72 6.71 -30.70
CA TYR A 707 -13.89 7.70 -31.76
C TYR A 707 -14.63 8.95 -31.27
N GLU A 708 -15.75 8.77 -30.56
CA GLU A 708 -16.54 9.88 -30.00
C GLU A 708 -15.71 10.71 -29.01
N LEU A 709 -14.99 10.06 -28.08
CA LEU A 709 -14.10 10.73 -27.14
C LEU A 709 -13.03 11.60 -27.82
N MET A 710 -12.35 11.07 -28.83
CA MET A 710 -11.32 11.83 -29.55
C MET A 710 -11.94 13.00 -30.35
N ASN A 711 -13.12 12.80 -30.94
CA ASN A 711 -13.81 13.87 -31.66
C ASN A 711 -14.27 14.98 -30.72
N ASP A 712 -14.72 14.66 -29.52
CA ASP A 712 -15.09 15.64 -28.50
C ASP A 712 -13.86 16.48 -28.08
N GLN A 713 -12.70 15.84 -27.91
CA GLN A 713 -11.43 16.54 -27.66
C GLN A 713 -11.04 17.48 -28.82
N VAL A 714 -11.21 17.05 -30.07
CA VAL A 714 -11.01 17.90 -31.25
C VAL A 714 -12.01 19.06 -31.27
N GLY A 715 -13.26 18.82 -30.85
CA GLY A 715 -14.30 19.84 -30.70
C GLY A 715 -13.90 20.91 -29.69
N LEU A 716 -13.45 20.51 -28.50
CA LEU A 716 -12.94 21.40 -27.46
C LEU A 716 -11.77 22.27 -27.96
N LEU A 717 -10.81 21.67 -28.66
CA LEU A 717 -9.68 22.41 -29.25
C LEU A 717 -10.15 23.45 -30.29
N LYS A 718 -11.13 23.10 -31.12
CA LYS A 718 -11.71 24.05 -32.10
C LYS A 718 -12.47 25.17 -31.41
N GLU A 719 -13.25 24.88 -30.37
CA GLU A 719 -13.97 25.89 -29.60
C GLU A 719 -13.01 26.87 -28.91
N ALA A 720 -11.98 26.34 -28.25
CA ALA A 720 -10.95 27.15 -27.61
C ALA A 720 -10.20 28.02 -28.62
N ALA A 721 -9.84 27.48 -29.78
CA ALA A 721 -9.22 28.24 -30.87
C ALA A 721 -10.15 29.36 -31.37
N GLY A 722 -11.45 29.06 -31.52
CA GLY A 722 -12.48 30.03 -31.90
C GLY A 722 -12.60 31.19 -30.91
N LYS A 723 -12.66 30.89 -29.60
CA LYS A 723 -12.68 31.91 -28.53
C LYS A 723 -11.43 32.80 -28.58
N MET A 724 -10.28 32.22 -28.90
CA MET A 724 -8.99 32.91 -28.98
C MET A 724 -8.74 33.57 -30.35
N LYS A 725 -9.70 33.46 -31.28
CA LYS A 725 -9.61 33.94 -32.67
C LYS A 725 -8.33 33.47 -33.38
N THR A 726 -7.97 32.21 -33.15
CA THR A 726 -6.81 31.54 -33.75
C THR A 726 -7.22 30.19 -34.34
N ASN A 727 -6.28 29.44 -34.92
CA ASN A 727 -6.50 28.05 -35.31
C ASN A 727 -5.96 27.10 -34.23
N PRO A 728 -6.40 25.82 -34.20
CA PRO A 728 -5.95 24.88 -33.16
C PRO A 728 -4.43 24.66 -33.08
N LYS A 729 -3.68 24.84 -34.17
CA LYS A 729 -2.21 24.66 -34.16
C LYS A 729 -1.51 25.80 -33.44
N ASP A 730 -2.05 27.01 -33.55
CA ASP A 730 -1.45 28.23 -33.00
C ASP A 730 -2.06 28.61 -31.63
N ILE A 731 -2.88 27.74 -31.04
CA ILE A 731 -3.62 28.06 -29.81
C ILE A 731 -2.68 28.31 -28.62
N LEU A 732 -1.65 27.49 -28.45
CA LEU A 732 -0.69 27.63 -27.35
C LEU A 732 0.09 28.95 -27.48
N THR A 733 0.59 29.25 -28.67
CA THR A 733 1.27 30.53 -28.94
C THR A 733 0.36 31.73 -28.69
N ARG A 734 -0.93 31.64 -29.02
CA ARG A 734 -1.90 32.72 -28.73
C ARG A 734 -2.17 32.86 -27.24
N VAL A 735 -2.24 31.75 -26.51
CA VAL A 735 -2.37 31.73 -25.04
C VAL A 735 -1.16 32.42 -24.39
N ASP A 736 0.05 32.04 -24.78
CA ASP A 736 1.30 32.63 -24.26
C ASP A 736 1.37 34.14 -24.56
N GLY A 737 0.99 34.53 -25.78
CA GLY A 737 0.92 35.93 -26.18
C GLY A 737 -0.07 36.73 -25.34
N LEU A 738 -1.24 36.17 -25.03
CA LEU A 738 -2.24 36.82 -24.17
C LEU A 738 -1.77 36.91 -22.72
N PHE A 739 -1.10 35.89 -22.17
CA PHE A 739 -0.50 35.99 -20.84
C PHE A 739 0.56 37.09 -20.77
N ALA A 740 1.40 37.21 -21.80
CA ALA A 740 2.38 38.30 -21.89
C ALA A 740 1.70 39.68 -21.98
N GLU A 741 0.63 39.80 -22.77
CA GLU A 741 -0.17 41.03 -22.90
C GLU A 741 -0.83 41.42 -21.57
N VAL A 742 -1.44 40.46 -20.87
CA VAL A 742 -2.04 40.69 -19.54
C VAL A 742 -1.00 41.20 -18.55
N LYS A 743 0.20 40.60 -18.52
CA LYS A 743 1.28 41.02 -17.64
C LYS A 743 1.79 42.43 -17.99
N GLN A 744 1.85 42.77 -19.28
CA GLN A 744 2.23 44.10 -19.73
C GLN A 744 1.18 45.15 -19.36
N LEU A 745 -0.11 44.86 -19.58
CA LEU A 745 -1.21 45.73 -19.21
C LEU A 745 -1.28 45.96 -17.69
N GLN A 746 -1.02 44.94 -16.88
CA GLN A 746 -0.92 45.09 -15.42
C GLN A 746 0.19 46.07 -15.02
N LYS A 747 1.39 45.92 -15.62
CA LYS A 747 2.51 46.83 -15.37
C LYS A 747 2.24 48.27 -15.83
N GLU A 748 1.57 48.44 -16.97
CA GLU A 748 1.13 49.76 -17.44
C GLU A 748 0.11 50.38 -16.51
N ASN A 749 -0.85 49.60 -16.02
CA ASN A 749 -1.85 50.06 -15.07
C ASN A 749 -1.23 50.52 -13.74
N GLU A 750 -0.26 49.76 -13.21
CA GLU A 750 0.52 50.16 -12.03
C GLU A 750 1.27 51.48 -12.28
N SER A 751 1.90 51.63 -13.46
CA SER A 751 2.60 52.86 -13.82
C SER A 751 1.67 54.06 -13.96
N LEU A 752 0.51 53.88 -14.56
CA LEU A 752 -0.51 54.93 -14.69
C LEU A 752 -1.09 55.33 -13.33
N ALA A 753 -1.38 54.35 -12.46
CA ALA A 753 -1.82 54.60 -11.09
C ALA A 753 -0.79 55.42 -10.30
N ALA A 754 0.51 55.07 -10.41
CA ALA A 754 1.58 55.83 -9.77
C ALA A 754 1.69 57.27 -10.29
N LYS A 755 1.54 57.49 -11.61
CA LYS A 755 1.53 58.84 -12.20
C LYS A 755 0.35 59.67 -11.73
N LEU A 756 -0.85 59.08 -11.65
CA LEU A 756 -2.05 59.74 -11.15
C LEU A 756 -1.89 60.14 -9.67
N SER A 757 -1.37 59.22 -8.84
CA SER A 757 -1.05 59.49 -7.43
C SER A 757 -0.08 60.68 -7.28
N ASN A 758 0.98 60.73 -8.09
CA ASN A 758 1.94 61.85 -8.06
C ASN A 758 1.31 63.20 -8.43
N ILE A 759 0.39 63.22 -9.39
CA ILE A 759 -0.33 64.45 -9.79
C ILE A 759 -1.27 64.90 -8.66
N GLU A 760 -2.02 63.96 -8.07
CA GLU A 760 -2.92 64.25 -6.95
C GLU A 760 -2.14 64.77 -5.73
N ALA A 761 -1.01 64.15 -5.38
CA ALA A 761 -0.11 64.62 -4.33
C ALA A 761 0.43 66.04 -4.59
N GLY A 762 0.71 66.38 -5.84
CA GLY A 762 1.14 67.73 -6.24
C GLY A 762 0.05 68.79 -6.02
N ASN A 763 -1.21 68.47 -6.28
CA ASN A 763 -2.31 69.41 -6.04
C ASN A 763 -2.66 69.56 -4.55
N LEU A 764 -2.40 68.53 -3.74
CA LEU A 764 -2.68 68.55 -2.30
C LEU A 764 -1.76 69.49 -1.51
N THR A 765 -0.55 69.79 -2.01
CA THR A 765 0.33 70.76 -1.34
C THR A 765 -0.26 72.18 -1.32
N ASP A 766 -1.15 72.51 -2.26
CA ASP A 766 -1.86 73.79 -2.28
C ASP A 766 -2.96 73.88 -1.21
N SER A 767 -3.34 72.74 -0.60
CA SER A 767 -4.38 72.64 0.43
C SER A 767 -3.81 72.60 1.86
N VAL A 768 -2.51 72.83 2.02
CA VAL A 768 -1.84 72.86 3.32
C VAL A 768 -2.25 74.11 4.09
N MET A 769 -2.56 73.95 5.37
CA MET A 769 -2.93 75.05 6.26
C MET A 769 -1.98 75.13 7.46
N THR A 770 -1.73 76.33 7.97
CA THR A 770 -0.92 76.52 9.19
C THR A 770 -1.84 76.65 10.40
N VAL A 771 -1.64 75.77 11.39
CA VAL A 771 -2.38 75.72 12.66
C VAL A 771 -1.37 75.87 13.79
N ASP A 772 -1.45 76.95 14.57
CA ASP A 772 -0.54 77.26 15.68
C ASP A 772 0.96 77.14 15.33
N GLY A 773 1.33 77.53 14.10
CA GLY A 773 2.71 77.47 13.60
C GLY A 773 3.12 76.13 12.99
N VAL A 774 2.23 75.13 12.95
CA VAL A 774 2.47 73.81 12.35
C VAL A 774 1.69 73.67 11.05
N ASN A 775 2.34 73.17 9.99
CA ASN A 775 1.66 72.86 8.73
C ASN A 775 0.84 71.57 8.86
N VAL A 776 -0.41 71.62 8.47
CA VAL A 776 -1.36 70.50 8.55
C VAL A 776 -1.98 70.27 7.17
N LEU A 777 -2.01 69.01 6.74
CA LEU A 777 -2.71 68.58 5.54
C LEU A 777 -3.64 67.42 5.90
N ALA A 778 -4.95 67.64 5.79
CA ALA A 778 -5.95 66.60 5.99
C ALA A 778 -6.82 66.51 4.74
N ALA A 779 -6.72 65.40 4.01
CA ALA A 779 -7.35 65.29 2.70
C ALA A 779 -7.92 63.89 2.43
N LYS A 780 -9.06 63.88 1.73
CA LYS A 780 -9.60 62.67 1.12
C LYS A 780 -8.95 62.52 -0.26
N VAL A 781 -8.40 61.34 -0.54
CA VAL A 781 -7.64 61.05 -1.76
C VAL A 781 -8.19 59.80 -2.45
N ASN A 782 -8.08 59.75 -3.77
CA ASN A 782 -8.63 58.66 -4.57
C ASN A 782 -7.57 57.59 -4.87
N VAL A 783 -7.26 56.77 -3.85
CA VAL A 783 -6.19 55.77 -3.89
C VAL A 783 -6.69 54.36 -3.59
N ALA A 784 -6.32 53.41 -4.46
CA ALA A 784 -6.86 52.04 -4.48
C ALA A 784 -6.45 51.15 -3.30
N ASP A 785 -5.30 51.40 -2.66
CA ASP A 785 -4.81 50.58 -1.54
C ASP A 785 -3.90 51.36 -0.57
N MET A 786 -3.58 50.71 0.55
CA MET A 786 -2.75 51.30 1.62
C MET A 786 -1.28 51.50 1.21
N ASN A 787 -0.77 50.73 0.25
CA ASN A 787 0.62 50.88 -0.21
C ASN A 787 0.77 52.18 -1.00
N ASN A 788 -0.17 52.45 -1.90
CA ASN A 788 -0.22 53.70 -2.65
C ASN A 788 -0.45 54.92 -1.73
N LEU A 789 -1.27 54.78 -0.67
CA LEU A 789 -1.43 55.83 0.36
C LEU A 789 -0.11 56.11 1.09
N ARG A 790 0.68 55.07 1.37
CA ARG A 790 1.99 55.21 2.02
C ARG A 790 2.99 55.95 1.14
N THR A 791 3.07 55.58 -0.12
CA THR A 791 3.91 56.28 -1.10
C THR A 791 3.52 57.76 -1.20
N MET A 792 2.23 58.06 -1.34
CA MET A 792 1.74 59.44 -1.38
C MET A 792 2.06 60.22 -0.09
N MET A 793 1.93 59.59 1.08
CA MET A 793 2.27 60.17 2.37
C MET A 793 3.77 60.50 2.49
N ASP A 794 4.64 59.59 2.08
CA ASP A 794 6.08 59.81 2.11
C ASP A 794 6.49 60.96 1.18
N ASP A 795 5.91 61.04 -0.02
CA ASP A 795 6.16 62.13 -0.96
C ASP A 795 5.69 63.49 -0.43
N LEU A 796 4.51 63.54 0.20
CA LEU A 796 3.99 64.76 0.83
C LEU A 796 4.85 65.20 2.02
N LYS A 797 5.27 64.27 2.89
CA LYS A 797 6.19 64.59 3.99
C LYS A 797 7.54 65.11 3.51
N ASN A 798 8.07 64.53 2.43
CA ASN A 798 9.33 64.98 1.82
C ASN A 798 9.20 66.38 1.21
N LYS A 799 8.09 66.70 0.55
CA LYS A 799 7.85 68.02 -0.06
C LYS A 799 7.57 69.13 0.96
N LEU A 800 6.87 68.81 2.05
CA LEU A 800 6.43 69.80 3.04
C LEU A 800 7.45 70.09 4.13
N GLU A 801 8.50 69.27 4.25
CA GLU A 801 9.64 69.34 5.17
C GLU A 801 9.28 69.25 6.67
N SER A 802 8.30 70.03 7.15
CA SER A 802 7.71 70.00 8.49
C SER A 802 6.19 70.05 8.40
N ALA A 803 5.50 68.94 8.66
CA ALA A 803 4.04 68.86 8.59
C ALA A 803 3.42 67.66 9.34
N VAL A 804 2.15 67.81 9.73
CA VAL A 804 1.21 66.74 10.10
C VAL A 804 0.30 66.46 8.92
N VAL A 805 0.35 65.25 8.37
CA VAL A 805 -0.44 64.85 7.20
C VAL A 805 -1.37 63.70 7.56
N VAL A 806 -2.65 63.79 7.17
CA VAL A 806 -3.64 62.72 7.30
C VAL A 806 -4.36 62.55 5.97
N LEU A 807 -4.25 61.36 5.39
CA LEU A 807 -4.90 60.99 4.14
C LEU A 807 -5.95 59.93 4.41
N ALA A 808 -7.11 60.06 3.78
CA ALA A 808 -8.14 59.01 3.80
C ALA A 808 -8.57 58.64 2.37
N SER A 809 -8.65 57.35 2.06
CA SER A 809 -9.27 56.85 0.84
C SER A 809 -10.50 56.01 1.15
N VAL A 810 -11.48 56.03 0.24
CA VAL A 810 -12.72 55.26 0.35
C VAL A 810 -12.76 54.29 -0.83
N ASN A 811 -12.74 53.01 -0.54
CA ASN A 811 -12.86 51.93 -1.53
C ASN A 811 -14.06 51.07 -1.13
N ASP A 812 -15.14 51.17 -1.91
CA ASP A 812 -16.45 50.61 -1.59
C ASP A 812 -16.91 51.01 -0.17
N ASP A 813 -17.20 50.04 0.70
CA ASP A 813 -17.65 50.28 2.07
C ASP A 813 -16.49 50.43 3.09
N LYS A 814 -15.24 50.40 2.63
CA LYS A 814 -14.05 50.46 3.50
C LYS A 814 -13.34 51.80 3.38
N VAL A 815 -13.00 52.38 4.54
CA VAL A 815 -12.18 53.57 4.64
C VAL A 815 -10.76 53.17 5.04
N ASN A 816 -9.75 53.62 4.30
CA ASN A 816 -8.35 53.49 4.65
C ASN A 816 -7.82 54.86 5.09
N ILE A 817 -7.16 54.93 6.23
CA ILE A 817 -6.67 56.19 6.79
C ILE A 817 -5.19 56.03 7.12
N LEU A 818 -4.38 57.01 6.72
CA LEU A 818 -2.96 57.06 7.01
C LEU A 818 -2.61 58.42 7.58
N ALA A 819 -1.94 58.44 8.74
CA ALA A 819 -1.39 59.63 9.35
C ALA A 819 0.14 59.59 9.32
N GLY A 820 0.77 60.72 9.05
CA GLY A 820 2.22 60.90 9.05
C GLY A 820 2.60 62.20 9.74
N VAL A 821 3.66 62.14 10.54
CA VAL A 821 4.22 63.30 11.26
C VAL A 821 5.72 63.37 10.97
N THR A 822 6.23 64.55 10.64
CA THR A 822 7.67 64.79 10.41
C THR A 822 8.45 64.77 11.74
N LYS A 823 9.74 64.41 11.70
CA LYS A 823 10.54 64.09 12.91
C LYS A 823 10.66 65.26 13.89
N ASP A 824 10.71 66.47 13.37
CA ASP A 824 10.79 67.71 14.13
C ASP A 824 9.53 67.95 14.99
N LEU A 825 8.36 67.61 14.45
CA LEU A 825 7.07 67.72 15.16
C LEU A 825 6.85 66.58 16.16
N ILE A 826 7.40 65.39 15.91
CA ILE A 826 7.34 64.30 16.91
C ILE A 826 8.01 64.72 18.22
N SER A 827 9.14 65.44 18.11
CA SER A 827 9.87 65.97 19.27
C SER A 827 9.07 67.03 20.05
N GLN A 828 8.05 67.62 19.43
CA GLN A 828 7.13 68.59 20.03
C GLN A 828 5.84 67.95 20.59
N GLY A 829 5.74 66.62 20.58
CA GLY A 829 4.63 65.88 21.18
C GLY A 829 3.56 65.36 20.20
N TYR A 830 3.66 65.70 18.91
CA TYR A 830 2.76 65.17 17.87
C TYR A 830 3.03 63.69 17.60
N HIS A 831 1.97 62.88 17.44
CA HIS A 831 2.12 61.43 17.31
C HIS A 831 1.11 60.84 16.31
N ALA A 832 1.61 60.33 15.18
CA ALA A 832 0.78 59.77 14.10
C ALA A 832 -0.17 58.66 14.60
N GLY A 833 0.33 57.72 15.42
CA GLY A 833 -0.49 56.65 16.02
C GLY A 833 -1.66 57.12 16.89
N LYS A 834 -1.53 58.24 17.62
CA LYS A 834 -2.62 58.77 18.44
C LYS A 834 -3.63 59.52 17.57
N LEU A 835 -3.12 60.31 16.62
CA LEU A 835 -3.94 61.06 15.67
C LEU A 835 -4.79 60.13 14.79
N VAL A 836 -4.21 59.10 14.18
CA VAL A 836 -4.96 58.19 13.29
C VAL A 836 -6.05 57.43 14.05
N LYS A 837 -5.84 57.13 15.34
CA LYS A 837 -6.83 56.44 16.18
C LYS A 837 -8.07 57.31 16.40
N GLU A 838 -7.89 58.60 16.62
CA GLU A 838 -8.98 59.56 16.77
C GLU A 838 -9.75 59.79 15.45
N VAL A 839 -9.03 59.84 14.33
CA VAL A 839 -9.67 60.00 13.01
C VAL A 839 -10.44 58.71 12.63
N ALA A 840 -9.87 57.54 12.89
CA ALA A 840 -10.49 56.26 12.57
C ALA A 840 -11.72 55.92 13.43
N SER A 841 -11.71 56.29 14.73
CA SER A 841 -12.86 56.06 15.60
C SER A 841 -14.11 56.80 15.11
N ARG A 842 -13.92 58.00 14.56
CA ARG A 842 -14.98 58.81 13.92
C ARG A 842 -15.50 58.22 12.62
N CYS A 843 -14.71 57.38 11.95
CA CYS A 843 -15.14 56.60 10.78
C CYS A 843 -15.64 55.18 11.16
N GLY A 844 -15.92 54.92 12.44
CA GLY A 844 -16.42 53.63 12.92
C GLY A 844 -15.38 52.50 12.89
N GLY A 845 -14.09 52.82 12.97
CA GLY A 845 -13.01 51.85 12.95
C GLY A 845 -11.89 52.16 13.93
N GLY A 846 -10.71 51.60 13.68
CA GLY A 846 -9.59 51.65 14.60
C GLY A 846 -8.27 51.30 13.93
N GLY A 847 -7.18 51.69 14.59
CA GLY A 847 -5.83 51.46 14.11
C GLY A 847 -4.80 52.08 15.03
N GLY A 848 -3.55 52.08 14.57
CA GLY A 848 -2.41 52.53 15.35
C GLY A 848 -1.12 52.37 14.56
N GLY A 849 -0.02 52.81 15.15
CA GLY A 849 1.28 52.76 14.50
C GLY A 849 2.31 53.57 15.26
N ARG A 850 3.44 53.79 14.59
CA ARG A 850 4.59 54.47 15.16
C ARG A 850 4.33 55.99 15.28
N PRO A 851 5.17 56.72 16.03
CA PRO A 851 5.06 58.17 16.15
C PRO A 851 5.15 58.92 14.80
N ASP A 852 5.92 58.40 13.85
CA ASP A 852 6.20 59.00 12.54
C ASP A 852 5.16 58.67 11.46
N MET A 853 4.52 57.50 11.58
CA MET A 853 3.53 57.01 10.62
C MET A 853 2.62 55.95 11.24
N ALA A 854 1.33 56.06 10.99
CA ALA A 854 0.34 55.11 11.48
C ALA A 854 -0.85 54.97 10.53
N GLN A 855 -1.38 53.76 10.44
CA GLN A 855 -2.48 53.40 9.55
C GLN A 855 -3.68 52.88 10.33
N ALA A 856 -4.87 53.09 9.78
CA ALA A 856 -6.12 52.62 10.35
C ALA A 856 -7.15 52.32 9.27
N GLY A 857 -8.16 51.53 9.64
CA GLY A 857 -9.33 51.28 8.81
C GLY A 857 -10.60 51.86 9.45
N GLY A 858 -11.58 52.22 8.62
CA GLY A 858 -12.92 52.66 9.01
C GLY A 858 -14.00 51.92 8.22
N LYS A 859 -15.23 51.94 8.74
CA LYS A 859 -16.41 51.27 8.16
C LYS A 859 -17.51 52.25 7.72
N ASN A 860 -17.31 53.55 7.93
CA ASN A 860 -18.30 54.56 7.59
C ASN A 860 -17.73 55.63 6.64
N PRO A 861 -17.83 55.42 5.32
CA PRO A 861 -17.38 56.38 4.30
C PRO A 861 -18.00 57.77 4.40
N ALA A 862 -19.24 57.88 4.89
CA ALA A 862 -19.96 59.15 4.99
C ALA A 862 -19.36 60.10 6.03
N GLN A 863 -18.61 59.57 7.01
CA GLN A 863 -18.01 60.36 8.10
C GLN A 863 -16.56 60.79 7.84
N VAL A 864 -16.00 60.45 6.68
CA VAL A 864 -14.58 60.74 6.37
C VAL A 864 -14.29 62.23 6.36
N GLU A 865 -15.17 63.06 5.79
CA GLU A 865 -14.96 64.51 5.74
C GLU A 865 -14.99 65.14 7.14
N GLU A 866 -15.93 64.72 7.99
CA GLU A 866 -16.02 65.15 9.39
C GLU A 866 -14.79 64.69 10.20
N ALA A 867 -14.34 63.45 10.00
CA ALA A 867 -13.17 62.90 10.66
C ALA A 867 -11.87 63.61 10.26
N LEU A 868 -11.73 64.01 8.99
CA LEU A 868 -10.57 64.79 8.52
C LEU A 868 -10.60 66.22 9.06
N ALA A 869 -11.77 66.85 9.21
CA ALA A 869 -11.88 68.18 9.80
C ALA A 869 -11.38 68.21 11.26
N PHE A 870 -11.60 67.12 12.02
CA PHE A 870 -11.13 66.99 13.39
C PHE A 870 -9.60 67.03 13.54
N VAL A 871 -8.83 66.73 12.48
CA VAL A 871 -7.35 66.76 12.52
C VAL A 871 -6.82 68.12 12.97
N GLN A 872 -7.48 69.21 12.56
CA GLN A 872 -7.09 70.56 12.96
C GLN A 872 -7.29 70.80 14.46
N GLU A 873 -8.42 70.33 15.01
CA GLU A 873 -8.72 70.44 16.43
C GLU A 873 -7.75 69.62 17.27
N TYR A 874 -7.40 68.43 16.80
CA TYR A 874 -6.40 67.58 17.44
C TYR A 874 -5.04 68.28 17.50
N VAL A 875 -4.58 68.87 16.40
CA VAL A 875 -3.29 69.60 16.36
C VAL A 875 -3.29 70.75 17.38
N LYS A 876 -4.35 71.58 17.43
CA LYS A 876 -4.49 72.66 18.44
C LYS A 876 -4.48 72.16 19.88
N SER A 877 -4.99 70.95 20.13
CA SER A 877 -5.03 70.36 21.48
C SER A 877 -3.65 69.93 21.98
N VAL A 878 -2.69 69.70 21.07
CA VAL A 878 -1.31 69.30 21.37
C VAL A 878 -0.38 70.51 21.44
N SER A 879 -0.70 71.62 20.76
CA SER A 879 0.07 72.89 20.78
C SER A 879 0.00 73.68 22.10
N LYS A 880 -0.82 73.27 23.07
CA LYS A 880 -0.97 73.89 24.40
C LYS A 880 -0.17 73.13 25.44
#